data_AF-A0A3M2BY14-F1
#
_entry.id   AF-A0A3M2BY14-F1
#
_cell.length_a   1.000
_cell.length_b   1.000
_cell.length_c   1.000
_cell.angle_alpha   90.00
_cell.angle_beta   90.00
_cell.angle_gamma   90.00
#
_symmetry.space_group_name_H-M   'P 1'
#
loop_
_entity.id
_entity.type
_entity.pdbx_description
1 polymer ?
#
loop_
_entity_poly.entity_id
_entity_poly.type
_entity_poly.pdbx_seq_one_letter_code
_entity_poly.pdbx_strand_id
1 'polypeptide(L)'
;MRLDGATPAAAHASVVLLVGCGRELAAALAERLADAEVAAVSREEARRRMAAGEVDVLCLGEALTGGEAQRFLSQVLDGEEPPATRNVVLAAGQELALFQDLVDDDRLFYLSPRPPPLADVERILRSALSYRRQQRPSMASAVGDDLALGAQQVLELAQQLAAEEDPGRISALVAAAIPELVLAERGACLLYDAANETLWCRPLDGGEERRESAAAGVVSFVLRTAETVVLERVGEDPRYDPEADNDGGRPDERFLAVPVTSASDDAPGPKVLAVVVALRAAGRPPFGDEERRQLEFLAAQLAPILDRLALKARLDELAALRYTYWTRDGRPLFRQEALEEYSRAPGEQGQVLELSPRWTRWAYPLLLVVFLAAVLFACLGSIHEYATGIAVVRDDDATEVTAVRAGTVTGIHVESGQRVDRGQLLVSLYGAQEAAELERLRREVELGLISRLRNPADAGAAQALGALREQQRLAEARLEERSIRAPHGGVVADLRVQLGQPLTPGQVILTLDEEGDDHELSIIALFPGHYRPQIAPGMPLRLELQGHRYAYQHLTVESVGERVVGPAEARRVLGAGIGDAVPVTGPVVFVRARLPSPTFESGGRLYRYHDGILGNAEVRVRSERIIFALLPGLRALFEGGDG
;
A
#
# COMPACT_ATOMS: atom_id res chain seq x y z
N MET A 1 28.91 -18.86 67.41
CA MET A 1 28.63 -20.24 66.94
C MET A 1 29.32 -20.40 65.61
N ARG A 2 29.99 -21.54 65.42
CA ARG A 2 31.15 -21.73 64.53
C ARG A 2 30.92 -21.33 63.08
N LEU A 3 31.92 -20.64 62.54
CA LEU A 3 32.26 -20.64 61.12
C LEU A 3 32.72 -22.06 60.78
N ASP A 4 31.94 -22.80 60.00
CA ASP A 4 32.42 -24.03 59.36
C ASP A 4 32.97 -23.66 57.98
N GLY A 5 34.29 -23.83 57.85
CA GLY A 5 35.02 -23.61 56.61
C GLY A 5 34.64 -24.64 55.56
N ALA A 6 34.15 -24.17 54.41
CA ALA A 6 34.15 -24.96 53.20
C ALA A 6 35.60 -25.08 52.70
N THR A 7 36.14 -26.28 52.83
CA THR A 7 37.36 -26.75 52.18
C THR A 7 37.20 -26.61 50.66
N PRO A 8 38.26 -26.28 49.89
CA PRO A 8 38.18 -26.32 48.43
C PRO A 8 37.92 -27.79 48.03
N ALA A 9 36.78 -28.03 47.38
CA ALA A 9 36.45 -29.33 46.82
C ALA A 9 37.59 -29.75 45.87
N ALA A 10 38.24 -30.87 46.19
CA ALA A 10 39.21 -31.51 45.32
C ALA A 10 38.58 -31.68 43.93
N ALA A 11 39.36 -31.45 42.86
CA ALA A 11 38.92 -31.67 41.49
C ALA A 11 38.43 -33.13 41.35
N HIS A 12 37.12 -33.35 41.38
CA HIS A 12 36.55 -34.66 41.14
C HIS A 12 36.81 -35.03 39.68
N ALA A 13 37.58 -36.10 39.46
CA ALA A 13 37.71 -36.72 38.14
C ALA A 13 36.32 -37.15 37.69
N SER A 14 35.94 -36.83 36.46
CA SER A 14 34.60 -37.17 35.97
C SER A 14 34.46 -38.68 35.84
N VAL A 15 33.33 -39.26 36.26
CA VAL A 15 33.15 -40.72 36.31
C VAL A 15 32.23 -41.18 35.18
N VAL A 16 32.72 -42.10 34.35
CA VAL A 16 32.00 -42.73 33.24
C VAL A 16 31.82 -44.22 33.51
N LEU A 17 30.57 -44.67 33.68
CA LEU A 17 30.26 -46.08 33.87
C LEU A 17 29.77 -46.72 32.57
N LEU A 18 30.35 -47.87 32.22
CA LEU A 18 29.96 -48.68 31.06
C LEU A 18 29.25 -49.95 31.53
N VAL A 19 28.01 -50.17 31.12
CA VAL A 19 27.22 -51.36 31.47
C VAL A 19 26.86 -52.11 30.19
N GLY A 20 27.20 -53.40 30.13
CA GLY A 20 26.95 -54.21 28.91
C GLY A 20 27.87 -53.88 27.74
N CYS A 21 28.99 -53.20 27.98
CA CYS A 21 30.05 -52.97 27.00
C CYS A 21 31.13 -54.07 27.10
N GLY A 22 31.74 -54.43 25.97
CA GLY A 22 32.88 -55.36 25.94
C GLY A 22 34.10 -54.81 26.71
N ARG A 23 34.90 -55.69 27.32
CA ARG A 23 36.10 -55.30 28.09
C ARG A 23 37.13 -54.55 27.24
N GLU A 24 37.21 -54.85 25.95
CA GLU A 24 38.10 -54.16 25.00
C GLU A 24 37.70 -52.70 24.77
N LEU A 25 36.40 -52.43 24.63
CA LEU A 25 35.86 -51.07 24.47
C LEU A 25 36.16 -50.20 25.70
N ALA A 26 36.01 -50.78 26.89
CA ALA A 26 36.29 -50.09 28.15
C ALA A 26 37.76 -49.72 28.30
N ALA A 27 38.68 -50.64 27.98
CA ALA A 27 40.11 -50.37 28.02
C ALA A 27 40.52 -49.27 27.01
N ALA A 28 39.97 -49.32 25.79
CA ALA A 28 40.26 -48.32 24.77
C ALA A 28 39.72 -46.92 25.10
N LEU A 29 38.55 -46.83 25.76
CA LEU A 29 38.00 -45.56 26.22
C LEU A 29 38.76 -44.99 27.42
N ALA A 30 39.24 -45.83 28.34
CA ALA A 30 40.04 -45.39 29.48
C ALA A 30 41.38 -44.77 29.06
N GLU A 31 42.01 -45.28 27.99
CA GLU A 31 43.26 -44.70 27.46
C GLU A 31 43.01 -43.34 26.79
N ARG A 32 41.89 -43.18 26.09
CA ARG A 32 41.58 -41.97 25.31
C ARG A 32 40.97 -40.87 26.17
N LEU A 33 40.22 -41.20 27.22
CA LEU A 33 39.60 -40.28 28.17
C LEU A 33 40.42 -40.16 29.46
N ALA A 34 41.68 -39.73 29.35
CA ALA A 34 42.61 -39.64 30.49
C ALA A 34 42.13 -38.72 31.65
N ASP A 35 41.20 -37.81 31.37
CA ASP A 35 40.66 -36.85 32.33
C ASP A 35 39.43 -37.39 33.11
N ALA A 36 39.02 -38.64 32.86
CA ALA A 36 37.83 -39.26 33.45
C ALA A 36 38.08 -40.71 33.92
N GLU A 37 37.47 -41.12 35.04
CA GLU A 37 37.45 -42.51 35.50
C GLU A 37 36.46 -43.31 34.64
N VAL A 38 36.96 -44.17 33.75
CA VAL A 38 36.11 -45.06 32.93
C VAL A 38 36.11 -46.47 33.51
N ALA A 39 34.94 -46.97 33.95
CA ALA A 39 34.82 -48.30 34.53
C ALA A 39 33.69 -49.13 33.90
N ALA A 40 34.01 -50.36 33.47
CA ALA A 40 33.02 -51.35 33.05
C ALA A 40 32.50 -52.14 34.26
N VAL A 41 31.21 -52.02 34.55
CA VAL A 41 30.60 -52.52 35.81
C VAL A 41 29.36 -53.38 35.54
N SER A 42 28.97 -54.18 36.53
CA SER A 42 27.72 -54.95 36.50
C SER A 42 26.50 -54.03 36.67
N ARG A 43 25.31 -54.48 36.26
CA ARG A 43 24.05 -53.72 36.42
C ARG A 43 23.79 -53.34 37.89
N GLU A 44 24.15 -54.21 38.82
CA GLU A 44 23.96 -54.00 40.26
C GLU A 44 24.92 -52.95 40.84
N GLU A 45 26.18 -52.97 40.41
CA GLU A 45 27.18 -51.97 40.81
C GLU A 45 26.89 -50.60 40.18
N ALA A 46 26.46 -50.55 38.93
CA ALA A 46 26.02 -49.32 38.28
C ALA A 46 24.85 -48.66 39.03
N ARG A 47 23.83 -49.44 39.42
CA ARG A 47 22.72 -48.94 40.23
C ARG A 47 23.19 -48.39 41.58
N ARG A 48 24.12 -49.08 42.24
CA ARG A 48 24.67 -48.64 43.53
C ARG A 48 25.42 -47.30 43.42
N ARG A 49 26.30 -47.15 42.43
CA ARG A 49 27.07 -45.91 42.21
C ARG A 49 26.20 -44.76 41.72
N MET A 50 25.20 -45.03 40.89
CA MET A 50 24.23 -44.00 40.47
C MET A 50 23.39 -43.50 41.65
N ALA A 51 22.94 -44.39 42.53
CA ALA A 51 22.23 -43.99 43.75
C ALA A 51 23.11 -43.17 44.72
N ALA A 52 24.44 -43.33 44.66
CA ALA A 52 25.40 -42.53 45.43
C ALA A 52 25.71 -41.16 44.79
N GLY A 53 25.21 -40.88 43.57
CA GLY A 53 25.49 -39.63 42.86
C GLY A 53 26.91 -39.50 42.30
N GLU A 54 27.65 -40.62 42.21
CA GLU A 54 29.06 -40.66 41.84
C GLU A 54 29.29 -40.81 40.33
N VAL A 55 28.26 -40.64 39.50
CA VAL A 55 28.30 -40.97 38.07
C VAL A 55 27.94 -39.74 37.23
N ASP A 56 28.88 -39.28 36.41
CA ASP A 56 28.66 -38.17 35.48
C ASP A 56 28.03 -38.66 34.18
N VAL A 57 28.49 -39.81 33.66
CA VAL A 57 27.99 -40.39 32.42
C VAL A 57 27.77 -41.90 32.59
N LEU A 58 26.56 -42.37 32.30
CA LEU A 58 26.23 -43.79 32.20
C LEU A 58 26.12 -44.17 30.72
N CYS A 59 26.82 -45.22 30.30
CA CYS A 59 26.79 -45.72 28.93
C CYS A 59 26.35 -47.19 28.88
N LEU A 60 25.28 -47.48 28.15
CA LEU A 60 24.71 -48.82 27.97
C LEU A 60 25.12 -49.40 26.62
N GLY A 61 25.81 -50.55 26.66
CA GLY A 61 26.41 -51.21 25.50
C GLY A 61 25.58 -52.33 24.86
N GLU A 62 26.18 -52.95 23.83
CA GLU A 62 25.55 -53.95 22.96
C GLU A 62 25.16 -55.29 23.60
N ALA A 63 25.70 -55.62 24.78
CA ALA A 63 25.30 -56.83 25.49
C ALA A 63 23.92 -56.71 26.17
N LEU A 64 23.30 -55.52 26.11
CA LEU A 64 21.92 -55.26 26.56
C LEU A 64 21.00 -55.24 25.34
N THR A 65 19.86 -55.94 25.43
CA THR A 65 18.79 -55.72 24.45
C THR A 65 18.14 -54.35 24.71
N GLY A 66 17.55 -53.73 23.67
CA GLY A 66 16.89 -52.42 23.80
C GLY A 66 15.87 -52.36 24.94
N GLY A 67 15.04 -53.40 25.07
CA GLY A 67 14.08 -53.51 26.18
C GLY A 67 14.71 -53.77 27.55
N GLU A 68 15.93 -54.32 27.63
CA GLU A 68 16.66 -54.43 28.90
C GLU A 68 17.33 -53.11 29.30
N ALA A 69 17.89 -52.38 28.33
CA ALA A 69 18.47 -51.06 28.55
C ALA A 69 17.42 -50.04 29.01
N GLN A 70 16.24 -50.03 28.38
CA GLN A 70 15.12 -49.17 28.77
C GLN A 70 14.64 -49.49 30.20
N ARG A 71 14.37 -50.77 30.51
CA ARG A 71 13.96 -51.18 31.85
C ARG A 71 14.99 -50.82 32.92
N PHE A 72 16.27 -50.92 32.59
CA PHE A 72 17.34 -50.54 33.50
C PHE A 72 17.33 -49.02 33.77
N LEU A 73 17.22 -48.18 32.72
CA LEU A 73 17.16 -46.73 32.87
C LEU A 73 15.92 -46.29 33.65
N SER A 74 14.72 -46.78 33.31
CA SER A 74 13.50 -46.41 34.02
C SER A 74 13.58 -46.73 35.52
N GLN A 75 14.14 -47.89 35.89
CA GLN A 75 14.27 -48.27 37.30
C GLN A 75 15.37 -47.50 38.07
N VAL A 76 16.34 -46.90 37.39
CA VAL A 76 17.44 -46.15 38.04
C VAL A 76 17.13 -44.65 38.07
N LEU A 77 16.31 -44.16 37.13
CA LEU A 77 15.89 -42.77 37.01
C LEU A 77 14.52 -42.51 37.68
N ASP A 78 13.89 -43.52 38.29
CA ASP A 78 12.64 -43.38 39.06
C ASP A 78 12.90 -42.64 40.39
N GLY A 79 12.63 -41.32 40.39
CA GLY A 79 12.70 -40.44 41.57
C GLY A 79 13.46 -39.13 41.32
N GLU A 80 12.73 -38.01 41.40
CA GLU A 80 13.13 -36.58 41.30
C GLU A 80 13.80 -36.05 40.00
N GLU A 81 13.36 -34.86 39.59
CA GLU A 81 13.88 -34.01 38.52
C GLU A 81 15.22 -33.34 38.92
N PRO A 82 16.15 -33.13 37.97
CA PRO A 82 16.66 -34.06 36.97
C PRO A 82 17.94 -34.77 37.47
N PRO A 83 18.20 -36.01 37.04
CA PRO A 83 19.41 -36.72 37.43
C PRO A 83 20.66 -36.03 36.89
N ALA A 84 21.68 -35.84 37.74
CA ALA A 84 22.96 -35.24 37.37
C ALA A 84 23.75 -36.06 36.33
N THR A 85 23.36 -37.33 36.11
CA THR A 85 24.02 -38.28 35.23
C THR A 85 23.48 -38.22 33.81
N ARG A 86 24.37 -38.16 32.82
CA ARG A 86 24.01 -38.23 31.40
C ARG A 86 23.99 -39.68 30.91
N ASN A 87 22.85 -40.12 30.39
CA ASN A 87 22.66 -41.51 29.97
C ASN A 87 22.83 -41.64 28.45
N VAL A 88 23.70 -42.56 28.02
CA VAL A 88 24.02 -42.86 26.62
C VAL A 88 23.66 -44.32 26.35
N VAL A 89 22.94 -44.59 25.27
CA VAL A 89 22.57 -45.95 24.85
C VAL A 89 23.16 -46.23 23.47
N LEU A 90 24.15 -47.11 23.42
CA LEU A 90 24.91 -47.41 22.20
C LEU A 90 24.22 -48.42 21.28
N ALA A 91 23.32 -49.25 21.81
CA ALA A 91 22.68 -50.34 21.05
C ALA A 91 21.22 -50.57 21.48
N ALA A 92 20.33 -49.69 21.05
CA ALA A 92 18.90 -49.74 21.36
C ALA A 92 18.12 -50.77 20.52
N GLY A 93 18.71 -51.33 19.46
CA GLY A 93 18.04 -52.26 18.54
C GLY A 93 17.04 -51.56 17.62
N GLN A 94 16.06 -52.32 17.09
CA GLN A 94 15.05 -51.79 16.15
C GLN A 94 13.84 -51.14 16.84
N GLU A 95 13.73 -51.27 18.17
CA GLU A 95 12.57 -50.82 18.97
C GLU A 95 12.85 -49.45 19.64
N LEU A 96 13.29 -48.46 18.86
CA LEU A 96 13.66 -47.12 19.37
C LEU A 96 12.50 -46.41 20.10
N ALA A 97 11.26 -46.74 19.76
CA ALA A 97 10.06 -46.18 20.40
C ALA A 97 9.98 -46.46 21.91
N LEU A 98 10.67 -47.48 22.43
CA LEU A 98 10.72 -47.78 23.86
C LEU A 98 11.39 -46.65 24.68
N PHE A 99 12.23 -45.83 24.06
CA PHE A 99 13.00 -44.78 24.73
C PHE A 99 12.37 -43.39 24.64
N GLN A 100 11.21 -43.25 24.00
CA GLN A 100 10.60 -41.95 23.71
C GLN A 100 10.36 -41.12 24.99
N ASP A 101 9.79 -41.74 26.03
CA ASP A 101 9.52 -41.05 27.31
C ASP A 101 10.81 -40.52 27.96
N LEU A 102 11.93 -41.25 27.84
CA LEU A 102 13.22 -40.83 28.38
C LEU A 102 13.89 -39.72 27.56
N VAL A 103 13.56 -39.61 26.27
CA VAL A 103 14.02 -38.54 25.39
C VAL A 103 13.21 -37.27 25.66
N ASP A 104 11.89 -37.40 25.79
CA ASP A 104 10.97 -36.29 26.05
C ASP A 104 11.28 -35.62 27.41
N ASP A 105 11.70 -36.41 28.40
CA ASP A 105 12.09 -35.92 29.73
C ASP A 105 13.55 -35.42 29.84
N ASP A 106 14.28 -35.30 28.73
CA ASP A 106 15.72 -34.92 28.66
C ASP A 106 16.64 -35.81 29.54
N ARG A 107 16.24 -37.07 29.74
CA ARG A 107 16.99 -38.03 30.57
C ARG A 107 18.03 -38.83 29.78
N LEU A 108 18.07 -38.66 28.47
CA LEU A 108 18.90 -39.43 27.56
C LEU A 108 19.71 -38.50 26.66
N PHE A 109 21.03 -38.54 26.80
CA PHE A 109 21.96 -37.67 26.06
C PHE A 109 22.17 -38.14 24.61
N TYR A 110 22.20 -39.45 24.39
CA TYR A 110 22.41 -40.02 23.05
C TYR A 110 21.85 -41.44 22.93
N LEU A 111 21.20 -41.73 21.80
CA LEU A 111 20.59 -43.01 21.45
C LEU A 111 21.09 -43.49 20.08
N SER A 112 21.58 -44.74 19.99
CA SER A 112 21.90 -45.37 18.70
C SER A 112 21.24 -46.75 18.55
N PRO A 113 20.66 -47.07 17.37
CA PRO A 113 20.10 -48.40 17.11
C PRO A 113 21.16 -49.51 16.97
N ARG A 114 22.41 -49.17 16.61
CA ARG A 114 23.55 -50.10 16.53
C ARG A 114 24.80 -49.47 17.15
N PRO A 115 25.72 -50.26 17.74
CA PRO A 115 26.91 -49.73 18.38
C PRO A 115 27.74 -48.89 17.39
N PRO A 116 27.97 -47.59 17.69
CA PRO A 116 28.80 -46.73 16.84
C PRO A 116 30.29 -47.10 17.00
N PRO A 117 31.14 -46.74 16.02
CA PRO A 117 32.58 -47.01 16.10
C PRO A 117 33.23 -46.25 17.26
N LEU A 118 34.33 -46.79 17.79
CA LEU A 118 35.03 -46.29 19.00
C LEU A 118 35.30 -44.77 18.98
N ALA A 119 35.72 -44.21 17.84
CA ALA A 119 36.02 -42.79 17.72
C ALA A 119 34.77 -41.90 17.88
N ASP A 120 33.60 -42.39 17.48
CA ASP A 120 32.33 -41.68 17.66
C ASP A 120 31.86 -41.78 19.12
N VAL A 121 31.99 -42.96 19.74
CA VAL A 121 31.70 -43.16 21.17
C VAL A 121 32.54 -42.22 22.03
N GLU A 122 33.85 -42.09 21.75
CA GLU A 122 34.73 -41.15 22.45
C GLU A 122 34.23 -39.71 22.34
N ARG A 123 33.88 -39.25 21.13
CA ARG A 123 33.39 -37.88 20.91
C ARG A 123 32.08 -37.61 21.64
N ILE A 124 31.15 -38.57 21.62
CA ILE A 124 29.88 -38.47 22.35
C ILE A 124 30.14 -38.34 23.85
N LEU A 125 31.04 -39.16 24.41
CA LEU A 125 31.38 -39.10 25.84
C LEU A 125 32.11 -37.80 26.22
N ARG A 126 33.05 -37.31 25.39
CA ARG A 126 33.69 -35.99 25.62
C ARG A 126 32.68 -34.86 25.63
N SER A 127 31.73 -34.88 24.69
CA SER A 127 30.66 -33.89 24.62
C SER A 127 29.77 -33.93 25.87
N ALA A 128 29.37 -35.13 26.30
CA ALA A 128 28.60 -35.34 27.53
C ALA A 128 29.32 -34.79 28.77
N LEU A 129 30.64 -34.99 28.86
CA LEU A 129 31.48 -34.47 29.95
C LEU A 129 31.65 -32.94 29.90
N SER A 130 31.82 -32.35 28.71
CA SER A 130 31.97 -30.89 28.54
C SER A 130 30.69 -30.10 28.77
N TYR A 131 29.51 -30.73 28.61
CA TYR A 131 28.21 -30.09 28.83
C TYR A 131 28.09 -29.49 30.26
N ARG A 132 28.72 -30.13 31.26
CA ARG A 132 28.77 -29.64 32.65
C ARG A 132 29.62 -28.37 32.82
N ARG A 133 30.65 -28.16 31.98
CA ARG A 133 31.55 -27.00 32.06
C ARG A 133 30.93 -25.72 31.51
N GLN A 134 30.00 -25.80 30.57
CA GLN A 134 29.42 -24.62 29.92
C GLN A 134 28.25 -23.99 30.71
N GLN A 135 27.54 -24.73 31.56
CA GLN A 135 26.40 -24.20 32.36
C GLN A 135 26.78 -23.70 33.77
N ARG A 136 28.07 -23.74 34.18
CA ARG A 136 28.58 -23.00 35.35
C ARG A 136 29.64 -22.00 34.88
N PRO A 137 29.21 -20.76 34.60
CA PRO A 137 29.51 -19.70 35.56
C PRO A 137 28.22 -19.02 36.01
N SER A 138 27.89 -19.22 37.28
CA SER A 138 27.01 -18.30 38.00
C SER A 138 27.74 -16.94 38.05
N MET A 139 27.37 -16.04 37.15
CA MET A 139 27.76 -14.62 37.14
C MET A 139 27.11 -13.83 38.29
N ALA A 140 26.53 -14.52 39.28
CA ALA A 140 25.66 -13.95 40.30
C ALA A 140 26.31 -13.79 41.69
N SER A 141 27.63 -13.86 41.87
CA SER A 141 28.21 -13.70 43.21
C SER A 141 29.52 -12.90 43.33
N ALA A 142 29.74 -11.89 42.50
CA ALA A 142 30.78 -10.89 42.77
C ALA A 142 30.56 -9.57 42.00
N VAL A 143 29.45 -8.87 42.25
CA VAL A 143 29.26 -7.51 41.73
C VAL A 143 28.80 -6.62 42.88
N GLY A 144 29.72 -5.79 43.38
CA GLY A 144 29.33 -4.60 44.15
C GLY A 144 28.72 -3.56 43.21
N ASP A 145 27.84 -2.71 43.72
CA ASP A 145 27.00 -1.78 42.93
C ASP A 145 27.77 -0.92 41.91
N ASP A 146 29.07 -0.65 42.12
CA ASP A 146 29.92 0.12 41.20
C ASP A 146 30.26 -0.64 39.89
N LEU A 147 30.38 -1.97 39.92
CA LEU A 147 30.63 -2.79 38.72
C LEU A 147 29.39 -2.85 37.80
N ALA A 148 28.19 -2.72 38.39
CA ALA A 148 26.94 -2.73 37.64
C ALA A 148 26.76 -1.45 36.80
N LEU A 149 27.19 -0.30 37.33
CA LEU A 149 27.16 0.98 36.61
C LEU A 149 28.15 0.98 35.43
N GLY A 150 29.39 0.52 35.67
CA GLY A 150 30.40 0.38 34.62
C GLY A 150 30.00 -0.65 33.54
N ALA A 151 29.36 -1.76 33.93
CA ALA A 151 28.89 -2.77 32.98
C ALA A 151 27.76 -2.26 32.07
N GLN A 152 26.87 -1.39 32.58
CA GLN A 152 25.82 -0.74 31.76
C GLN A 152 26.44 0.21 30.73
N GLN A 153 27.39 1.05 31.14
CA GLN A 153 28.09 1.97 30.23
C GLN A 153 28.86 1.21 29.13
N VAL A 154 29.56 0.12 29.51
CA VAL A 154 30.24 -0.74 28.54
C VAL A 154 29.26 -1.39 27.56
N LEU A 155 28.08 -1.82 28.02
CA LEU A 155 27.07 -2.43 27.15
C LEU A 155 26.42 -1.40 26.20
N GLU A 156 26.13 -0.18 26.68
CA GLU A 156 25.64 0.92 25.84
C GLU A 156 26.66 1.28 24.75
N LEU A 157 27.94 1.38 25.13
CA LEU A 157 29.02 1.60 24.17
C LEU A 157 29.12 0.43 23.17
N ALA A 158 29.08 -0.82 23.64
CA ALA A 158 29.12 -1.99 22.75
C ALA A 158 27.96 -2.01 21.74
N GLN A 159 26.75 -1.60 22.16
CA GLN A 159 25.60 -1.46 21.26
C GLN A 159 25.79 -0.35 20.22
N GLN A 160 26.35 0.80 20.62
CA GLN A 160 26.68 1.88 19.69
C GLN A 160 27.74 1.44 18.68
N LEU A 161 28.77 0.72 19.13
CA LEU A 161 29.86 0.23 18.30
C LEU A 161 29.44 -0.91 17.37
N ALA A 162 28.43 -1.70 17.72
CA ALA A 162 27.96 -2.82 16.89
C ALA A 162 27.42 -2.36 15.52
N ALA A 163 26.87 -1.15 15.44
CA ALA A 163 26.36 -0.55 14.21
C ALA A 163 27.46 0.15 13.38
N GLU A 164 28.64 0.36 13.96
CA GLU A 164 29.73 1.07 13.30
C GLU A 164 30.54 0.13 12.40
N GLU A 165 30.87 0.59 11.19
CA GLU A 165 31.63 -0.20 10.21
C GLU A 165 33.07 0.31 10.02
N ASP A 166 33.36 1.54 10.43
CA ASP A 166 34.71 2.12 10.32
C ASP A 166 35.55 1.77 11.56
N PRO A 167 36.61 0.94 11.42
CA PRO A 167 37.47 0.58 12.54
C PRO A 167 38.11 1.80 13.21
N GLY A 168 38.48 2.84 12.46
CA GLY A 168 39.07 4.03 13.06
C GLY A 168 38.08 4.84 13.90
N ARG A 169 36.79 4.83 13.53
CA ARG A 169 35.73 5.45 14.32
C ARG A 169 35.43 4.67 15.59
N ILE A 170 35.50 3.34 15.53
CA ILE A 170 35.41 2.47 16.71
C ILE A 170 36.57 2.74 17.68
N SER A 171 37.81 2.76 17.18
CA SER A 171 39.00 3.13 17.97
C SER A 171 38.80 4.48 18.68
N ALA A 172 38.30 5.48 17.95
CA ALA A 172 38.07 6.83 18.47
C ALA A 172 36.97 6.87 19.57
N LEU A 173 35.84 6.21 19.35
CA LEU A 173 34.73 6.13 20.31
C LEU A 173 35.12 5.39 21.58
N VAL A 174 35.85 4.28 21.46
CA VAL A 174 36.41 3.56 22.61
C VAL A 174 37.38 4.43 23.39
N ALA A 175 38.29 5.12 22.69
CA ALA A 175 39.26 6.01 23.31
C ALA A 175 38.59 7.12 24.17
N ALA A 176 37.47 7.69 23.70
CA ALA A 176 36.71 8.69 24.45
C ALA A 176 35.91 8.14 25.63
N ALA A 177 35.51 6.87 25.61
CA ALA A 177 34.76 6.27 26.71
C ALA A 177 35.65 5.87 27.90
N ILE A 178 36.93 5.58 27.66
CA ILE A 178 37.88 5.12 28.69
C ILE A 178 38.02 6.13 29.86
N PRO A 179 38.20 7.44 29.64
CA PRO A 179 38.26 8.42 30.73
C PRO A 179 37.06 8.36 31.69
N GLU A 180 35.85 8.18 31.14
CA GLU A 180 34.62 8.10 31.93
C GLU A 180 34.50 6.76 32.67
N LEU A 181 34.94 5.67 32.05
CA LEU A 181 34.79 4.32 32.61
C LEU A 181 35.73 4.07 33.80
N VAL A 182 37.01 4.43 33.68
CA VAL A 182 38.05 4.10 34.69
C VAL A 182 38.63 5.33 35.40
N LEU A 183 37.96 6.48 35.32
CA LEU A 183 38.41 7.76 35.88
C LEU A 183 39.86 8.09 35.47
N ALA A 184 40.16 7.83 34.20
CA ALA A 184 41.41 8.16 33.55
C ALA A 184 41.36 9.58 32.97
N GLU A 185 42.53 10.16 32.71
CA GLU A 185 42.61 11.47 32.05
C GLU A 185 42.69 11.31 30.54
N ARG A 186 43.28 10.21 30.07
CA ARG A 186 43.42 9.90 28.64
C ARG A 186 43.18 8.42 28.41
N GLY A 187 42.58 8.13 27.26
CA GLY A 187 42.35 6.78 26.77
C GLY A 187 42.80 6.66 25.32
N ALA A 188 43.26 5.47 24.94
CA ALA A 188 43.56 5.14 23.55
C ALA A 188 43.11 3.70 23.23
N CYS A 189 42.68 3.47 22.00
CA CYS A 189 42.39 2.14 21.47
C CYS A 189 43.21 1.95 20.19
N LEU A 190 44.30 1.21 20.30
CA LEU A 190 45.28 1.02 19.24
C LEU A 190 44.95 -0.28 18.50
N LEU A 191 44.50 -0.18 17.25
CA LEU A 191 44.17 -1.31 16.39
C LEU A 191 45.43 -1.90 15.79
N TYR A 192 45.53 -3.23 15.74
CA TYR A 192 46.67 -3.92 15.16
C TYR A 192 46.46 -4.25 13.69
N ASP A 193 47.35 -3.74 12.85
CA ASP A 193 47.48 -4.11 11.46
C ASP A 193 48.61 -5.13 11.30
N ALA A 194 48.22 -6.41 11.15
CA ALA A 194 49.15 -7.51 10.97
C ALA A 194 49.87 -7.49 9.60
N ALA A 195 49.34 -6.81 8.58
CA ALA A 195 49.98 -6.74 7.27
C ALA A 195 51.18 -5.80 7.28
N ASN A 196 51.06 -4.68 7.99
CA ASN A 196 52.11 -3.66 8.10
C ASN A 196 52.92 -3.75 9.41
N GLU A 197 52.53 -4.64 10.34
CA GLU A 197 53.11 -4.76 11.68
C GLU A 197 53.09 -3.42 12.44
N THR A 198 51.95 -2.72 12.38
CA THR A 198 51.75 -1.41 13.00
C THR A 198 50.52 -1.36 13.90
N LEU A 199 50.59 -0.56 14.95
CA LEU A 199 49.46 -0.17 15.80
C LEU A 199 48.98 1.22 15.40
N TRP A 200 47.67 1.41 15.27
CA TRP A 200 47.14 2.70 14.82
C TRP A 200 45.83 3.09 15.50
N CYS A 201 45.59 4.39 15.61
CA CYS A 201 44.34 4.94 16.13
C CYS A 201 44.01 6.26 15.44
N ARG A 202 42.73 6.65 15.49
CA ARG A 202 42.27 7.91 14.90
C ARG A 202 41.59 8.78 15.96
N PRO A 203 41.92 10.07 16.08
CA PRO A 203 41.21 10.99 16.97
C PRO A 203 39.75 11.21 16.52
N LEU A 204 38.84 11.41 17.47
CA LEU A 204 37.42 11.73 17.21
C LEU A 204 37.25 13.05 16.44
N ASP A 205 38.11 14.03 16.69
CA ASP A 205 38.04 15.37 16.10
C ASP A 205 38.51 15.41 14.63
N GLY A 206 38.79 14.25 14.01
CA GLY A 206 39.26 14.16 12.63
C GLY A 206 40.72 14.56 12.45
N GLY A 207 41.52 14.51 13.52
CA GLY A 207 42.98 14.70 13.47
C GLY A 207 43.71 13.61 12.66
N GLU A 208 45.00 13.80 12.44
CA GLU A 208 45.83 12.83 11.72
C GLU A 208 45.84 11.46 12.40
N GLU A 209 45.81 10.40 11.59
CA GLU A 209 45.92 9.03 12.07
C GLU A 209 47.31 8.81 12.65
N ARG A 210 47.36 8.34 13.91
CA ARG A 210 48.62 8.00 14.56
C ARG A 210 48.95 6.55 14.28
N ARG A 211 50.19 6.29 13.84
CA ARG A 211 50.72 4.95 13.56
C ARG A 211 52.04 4.73 14.26
N GLU A 212 52.12 3.63 14.98
CA GLU A 212 53.26 3.23 15.78
C GLU A 212 53.71 1.81 15.41
N SER A 213 54.98 1.51 15.64
CA SER A 213 55.51 0.17 15.40
C SER A 213 54.93 -0.85 16.39
N ALA A 214 54.48 -2.00 15.91
CA ALA A 214 54.02 -3.11 16.76
C ALA A 214 55.16 -3.93 17.39
N ALA A 215 56.36 -3.35 17.50
CA ALA A 215 57.57 -4.03 17.97
C ALA A 215 58.23 -3.35 19.18
N ALA A 216 57.89 -2.11 19.51
CA ALA A 216 58.47 -1.34 20.61
C ALA A 216 57.38 -0.78 21.54
N GLY A 217 57.71 -0.55 22.81
CA GLY A 217 56.76 -0.06 23.82
C GLY A 217 56.13 -1.15 24.68
N VAL A 218 55.55 -0.71 25.81
CA VAL A 218 54.71 -1.52 26.70
C VAL A 218 53.45 -2.01 25.98
N VAL A 219 52.87 -1.20 25.10
CA VAL A 219 51.70 -1.58 24.29
C VAL A 219 52.02 -2.75 23.35
N SER A 220 53.20 -2.74 22.71
CA SER A 220 53.68 -3.85 21.89
C SER A 220 53.87 -5.13 22.72
N PHE A 221 54.37 -5.01 23.95
CA PHE A 221 54.45 -6.17 24.85
C PHE A 221 53.07 -6.78 25.09
N VAL A 222 52.06 -5.97 25.44
CA VAL A 222 50.67 -6.43 25.65
C VAL A 222 50.10 -7.08 24.37
N LEU A 223 50.37 -6.50 23.21
CA LEU A 223 49.99 -7.05 21.90
C LEU A 223 50.57 -8.45 21.66
N ARG A 224 51.84 -8.67 22.03
CA ARG A 224 52.57 -9.92 21.74
C ARG A 224 52.31 -11.03 22.76
N THR A 225 52.05 -10.67 24.02
CA THR A 225 51.85 -11.65 25.10
C THR A 225 50.38 -11.90 25.42
N ALA A 226 49.48 -11.01 24.98
CA ALA A 226 48.08 -10.97 25.42
C ALA A 226 47.94 -10.86 26.95
N GLU A 227 48.92 -10.27 27.63
CA GLU A 227 48.88 -10.03 29.08
C GLU A 227 48.53 -8.57 29.39
N THR A 228 47.56 -8.36 30.28
CA THR A 228 47.24 -7.04 30.84
C THR A 228 48.40 -6.50 31.68
N VAL A 229 48.78 -5.23 31.47
CA VAL A 229 49.86 -4.56 32.22
C VAL A 229 49.32 -3.36 32.99
N VAL A 230 49.70 -3.27 34.27
CA VAL A 230 49.41 -2.13 35.16
C VAL A 230 50.72 -1.61 35.73
N LEU A 231 50.99 -0.32 35.53
CA LEU A 231 52.21 0.33 36.00
C LEU A 231 51.86 1.55 36.84
N GLU A 232 52.53 1.69 37.98
CA GLU A 232 52.42 2.92 38.77
C GLU A 232 53.11 4.09 38.06
N ARG A 233 54.21 3.87 37.35
CA ARG A 233 54.89 4.91 36.59
C ARG A 233 55.35 4.34 35.28
N VAL A 234 54.78 4.83 34.18
CA VAL A 234 55.06 4.28 32.86
C VAL A 234 56.53 4.46 32.47
N GLY A 235 57.14 5.60 32.80
CA GLY A 235 58.53 5.92 32.43
C GLY A 235 59.61 5.21 33.23
N GLU A 236 59.24 4.48 34.28
CA GLU A 236 60.18 3.62 35.03
C GLU A 236 60.26 2.20 34.45
N ASP A 237 59.35 1.82 33.54
CA ASP A 237 59.38 0.51 32.89
C ASP A 237 60.45 0.49 31.77
N PRO A 238 61.36 -0.52 31.75
CA PRO A 238 62.39 -0.61 30.72
C PRO A 238 61.88 -0.74 29.28
N ARG A 239 60.60 -1.11 29.09
CA ARG A 239 59.98 -1.28 27.77
C ARG A 239 59.32 0.01 27.27
N TYR A 240 59.25 1.05 28.10
CA TYR A 240 58.53 2.28 27.80
C TYR A 240 59.08 3.02 26.58
N ASP A 241 58.17 3.32 25.66
CA ASP A 241 58.40 4.20 24.53
C ASP A 241 57.45 5.42 24.64
N PRO A 242 57.97 6.66 24.77
CA PRO A 242 57.13 7.85 24.94
C PRO A 242 56.21 8.15 23.75
N GLU A 243 56.63 7.79 22.54
CA GLU A 243 55.83 8.00 21.33
C GLU A 243 54.74 6.95 21.26
N ALA A 244 55.03 5.66 21.48
CA ALA A 244 54.03 4.59 21.39
C ALA A 244 53.08 4.49 22.60
N ASP A 245 53.59 4.62 23.82
CA ASP A 245 52.83 4.26 25.03
C ASP A 245 52.09 5.43 25.67
N ASN A 246 52.57 6.67 25.50
CA ASN A 246 52.08 7.82 26.26
C ASN A 246 51.77 9.06 25.42
N ASP A 247 52.00 9.02 24.10
CA ASP A 247 51.51 10.05 23.17
C ASP A 247 51.86 11.47 23.62
N GLY A 248 53.12 11.70 23.99
CA GLY A 248 53.62 12.98 24.50
C GLY A 248 53.21 13.35 25.94
N GLY A 249 52.65 12.40 26.71
CA GLY A 249 52.33 12.56 28.13
C GLY A 249 53.56 12.54 29.05
N ARG A 250 53.35 12.66 30.36
CA ARG A 250 54.44 12.70 31.34
C ARG A 250 54.88 11.28 31.76
N PRO A 251 56.18 11.03 31.95
CA PRO A 251 56.69 9.70 32.31
C PRO A 251 56.27 9.22 33.71
N ASP A 252 55.78 10.11 34.58
CA ASP A 252 55.31 9.76 35.93
C ASP A 252 53.83 9.33 35.97
N GLU A 253 53.13 9.33 34.83
CA GLU A 253 51.75 8.90 34.71
C GLU A 253 51.56 7.41 35.02
N ARG A 254 50.41 7.10 35.60
CA ARG A 254 49.95 5.75 35.91
C ARG A 254 49.36 5.17 34.62
N PHE A 255 49.66 3.91 34.32
CA PHE A 255 49.34 3.28 33.03
C PHE A 255 48.65 1.93 33.22
N LEU A 256 47.60 1.69 32.44
CA LEU A 256 46.89 0.42 32.35
C LEU A 256 46.67 0.09 30.87
N ALA A 257 47.11 -1.08 30.44
CA ALA A 257 46.90 -1.56 29.07
C ALA A 257 46.34 -2.98 29.05
N VAL A 258 45.30 -3.19 28.25
CA VAL A 258 44.53 -4.44 28.15
C VAL A 258 44.45 -4.88 26.70
N PRO A 259 44.70 -6.17 26.39
CA PRO A 259 44.58 -6.71 25.04
C PRO A 259 43.13 -7.03 24.68
N VAL A 260 42.74 -6.73 23.45
CA VAL A 260 41.50 -7.22 22.84
C VAL A 260 41.83 -8.49 22.05
N THR A 261 41.42 -9.64 22.57
CA THR A 261 41.76 -10.95 21.98
C THR A 261 40.62 -11.50 21.14
N SER A 262 40.97 -12.06 19.98
CA SER A 262 40.06 -12.76 19.08
C SER A 262 39.64 -14.10 19.69
N ALA A 263 38.38 -14.46 19.48
CA ALA A 263 37.86 -15.79 19.82
C ALA A 263 38.03 -16.81 18.68
N SER A 264 38.63 -16.42 17.55
CA SER A 264 38.76 -17.26 16.36
C SER A 264 39.83 -18.36 16.51
N ASP A 265 39.47 -19.58 16.10
CA ASP A 265 40.24 -20.83 16.32
C ASP A 265 41.35 -21.07 15.26
N ASP A 266 41.71 -20.02 14.50
CA ASP A 266 42.53 -20.13 13.27
C ASP A 266 44.04 -20.30 13.53
N ALA A 267 44.52 -20.12 14.77
CA ALA A 267 45.94 -20.25 15.13
C ALA A 267 46.14 -20.76 16.57
N PRO A 268 47.23 -21.49 16.86
CA PRO A 268 47.58 -21.90 18.22
C PRO A 268 48.06 -20.70 19.04
N GLY A 269 47.15 -20.05 19.76
CA GLY A 269 47.44 -18.97 20.72
C GLY A 269 46.41 -17.82 20.66
N PRO A 270 46.30 -17.00 21.73
CA PRO A 270 45.41 -15.84 21.73
C PRO A 270 45.88 -14.79 20.71
N LYS A 271 45.08 -14.55 19.67
CA LYS A 271 45.36 -13.52 18.66
C LYS A 271 44.85 -12.17 19.14
N VAL A 272 45.72 -11.19 19.32
CA VAL A 272 45.33 -9.83 19.73
C VAL A 272 44.97 -8.98 18.50
N LEU A 273 43.83 -8.29 18.57
CA LEU A 273 43.28 -7.42 17.52
C LEU A 273 43.54 -5.94 17.78
N ALA A 274 43.59 -5.56 19.05
CA ALA A 274 43.81 -4.19 19.50
C ALA A 274 44.35 -4.16 20.93
N VAL A 275 44.89 -3.02 21.35
CA VAL A 275 45.28 -2.76 22.74
C VAL A 275 44.59 -1.50 23.22
N VAL A 276 43.89 -1.61 24.35
CA VAL A 276 43.20 -0.50 25.00
C VAL A 276 44.08 0.02 26.13
N VAL A 277 44.32 1.33 26.15
CA VAL A 277 45.25 2.00 27.07
C VAL A 277 44.51 3.08 27.85
N ALA A 278 44.76 3.14 29.15
CA ALA A 278 44.29 4.18 30.06
C ALA A 278 45.47 4.81 30.80
N LEU A 279 45.48 6.15 30.85
CA LEU A 279 46.51 6.97 31.48
C LEU A 279 45.88 7.92 32.48
N ARG A 280 46.49 8.07 33.67
CA ARG A 280 46.07 9.05 34.68
C ARG A 280 47.26 9.69 35.37
N ALA A 281 47.12 10.97 35.76
CA ALA A 281 48.17 11.71 36.44
C ALA A 281 48.69 11.00 37.70
N ALA A 282 49.97 11.23 38.01
CA ALA A 282 50.65 10.70 39.18
C ALA A 282 50.00 11.07 40.53
N GLY A 283 49.20 12.14 40.57
CA GLY A 283 48.46 12.58 41.75
C GLY A 283 47.19 11.77 42.05
N ARG A 284 46.76 10.90 41.13
CA ARG A 284 45.63 9.98 41.31
C ARG A 284 46.10 8.62 41.85
N PRO A 285 45.22 7.85 42.52
CA PRO A 285 45.56 6.49 42.95
C PRO A 285 45.92 5.59 41.75
N PRO A 286 46.78 4.58 41.91
CA PRO A 286 47.04 3.60 40.87
C PRO A 286 45.76 2.85 40.47
N PHE A 287 45.73 2.32 39.25
CA PHE A 287 44.61 1.50 38.79
C PHE A 287 44.52 0.23 39.65
N GLY A 288 43.36 -0.01 40.25
CA GLY A 288 43.09 -1.18 41.05
C GLY A 288 42.49 -2.33 40.24
N ASP A 289 42.16 -3.42 40.93
CA ASP A 289 41.53 -4.59 40.31
C ASP A 289 40.14 -4.29 39.75
N GLU A 290 39.50 -3.23 40.19
CA GLU A 290 38.18 -2.80 39.71
C GLU A 290 38.28 -2.13 38.34
N GLU A 291 39.11 -1.09 38.20
CA GLU A 291 39.32 -0.43 36.91
C GLU A 291 39.92 -1.39 35.88
N ARG A 292 40.81 -2.29 36.32
CA ARG A 292 41.33 -3.37 35.48
C ARG A 292 40.21 -4.25 34.93
N ARG A 293 39.30 -4.74 35.79
CA ARG A 293 38.19 -5.63 35.38
C ARG A 293 37.19 -4.92 34.46
N GLN A 294 36.94 -3.63 34.67
CA GLN A 294 36.07 -2.84 33.79
C GLN A 294 36.66 -2.67 32.39
N LEU A 295 37.97 -2.41 32.29
CA LEU A 295 38.65 -2.29 30.99
C LEU A 295 38.81 -3.65 30.28
N GLU A 296 39.05 -4.73 31.04
CA GLU A 296 39.01 -6.12 30.53
C GLU A 296 37.62 -6.51 30.02
N PHE A 297 36.56 -6.10 30.72
CA PHE A 297 35.18 -6.32 30.26
C PHE A 297 34.88 -5.54 28.97
N LEU A 298 35.32 -4.29 28.88
CA LEU A 298 35.24 -3.51 27.64
C LEU A 298 35.98 -4.21 26.49
N ALA A 299 37.21 -4.65 26.72
CA ALA A 299 38.00 -5.38 25.73
C ALA A 299 37.29 -6.67 25.26
N ALA A 300 36.66 -7.41 26.16
CA ALA A 300 35.89 -8.61 25.83
C ALA A 300 34.64 -8.29 24.97
N GLN A 301 33.96 -7.17 25.20
CA GLN A 301 32.82 -6.74 24.38
C GLN A 301 33.26 -6.19 23.00
N LEU A 302 34.46 -5.61 22.91
CA LEU A 302 35.04 -5.14 21.65
C LEU A 302 35.50 -6.27 20.74
N ALA A 303 35.96 -7.38 21.31
CA ALA A 303 36.52 -8.51 20.57
C ALA A 303 35.60 -9.02 19.43
N PRO A 304 34.31 -9.35 19.65
CA PRO A 304 33.42 -9.80 18.57
C PRO A 304 33.21 -8.75 17.47
N ILE A 305 33.20 -7.46 17.82
CA ILE A 305 33.00 -6.35 16.88
C ILE A 305 34.23 -6.24 15.97
N LEU A 306 35.43 -6.25 16.57
CA LEU A 306 36.68 -6.20 15.82
C LEU A 306 36.93 -7.49 15.03
N ASP A 307 36.56 -8.66 15.55
CA ASP A 307 36.65 -9.94 14.83
C ASP A 307 35.81 -9.92 13.55
N ARG A 308 34.57 -9.40 13.63
CA ARG A 308 33.70 -9.23 12.47
C ARG A 308 34.33 -8.33 11.41
N LEU A 309 34.95 -7.22 11.82
CA LEU A 309 35.58 -6.28 10.89
C LEU A 309 36.88 -6.84 10.29
N ALA A 310 37.69 -7.53 11.09
CA ALA A 310 38.89 -8.20 10.63
C ALA A 310 38.55 -9.32 9.64
N LEU A 311 37.49 -10.09 9.89
CA LEU A 311 37.00 -11.12 8.97
C LEU A 311 36.49 -10.51 7.67
N LYS A 312 35.69 -9.43 7.74
CA LYS A 312 35.20 -8.71 6.55
C LYS A 312 36.37 -8.20 5.70
N ALA A 313 37.34 -7.52 6.30
CA ALA A 313 38.52 -7.02 5.61
C ALA A 313 39.33 -8.14 4.94
N ARG A 314 39.50 -9.29 5.61
CA ARG A 314 40.20 -10.46 5.06
C ARG A 314 39.43 -11.12 3.93
N LEU A 315 38.10 -11.18 4.01
CA LEU A 315 37.26 -11.68 2.92
C LEU A 315 37.31 -10.75 1.70
N ASP A 316 37.32 -9.44 1.91
CA ASP A 316 37.46 -8.44 0.84
C ASP A 316 38.82 -8.56 0.15
N GLU A 317 39.90 -8.74 0.92
CA GLU A 317 41.26 -8.96 0.39
C GLU A 317 41.37 -10.27 -0.40
N LEU A 318 40.82 -11.37 0.13
CA LEU A 318 40.78 -12.66 -0.57
C LEU A 318 39.92 -12.59 -1.85
N ALA A 319 38.81 -11.86 -1.83
CA ALA A 319 38.02 -11.59 -3.01
C ALA A 319 38.84 -10.80 -4.05
N ALA A 320 39.54 -9.74 -3.64
CA ALA A 320 40.39 -8.94 -4.53
C ALA A 320 41.54 -9.77 -5.16
N LEU A 321 42.18 -10.66 -4.38
CA LEU A 321 43.23 -11.56 -4.86
C LEU A 321 42.71 -12.63 -5.84
N ARG A 322 41.46 -13.09 -5.68
CA ARG A 322 40.83 -14.04 -6.62
C ARG A 322 40.58 -13.42 -8.01
N TYR A 323 40.51 -12.09 -8.10
CA TYR A 323 40.31 -11.35 -9.35
C TYR A 323 41.59 -11.02 -10.11
N THR A 324 42.78 -11.21 -9.51
CA THR A 324 44.06 -10.84 -10.14
C THR A 324 44.49 -11.80 -11.28
N TYR A 325 43.78 -12.93 -11.49
CA TYR A 325 44.07 -13.87 -12.59
C TYR A 325 43.44 -13.52 -13.95
N TRP A 326 42.69 -12.42 -14.07
CA TRP A 326 42.04 -12.02 -15.33
C TRP A 326 42.38 -10.58 -15.72
N THR A 327 43.64 -10.32 -16.06
CA THR A 327 44.05 -9.09 -16.75
C THR A 327 44.72 -9.42 -18.08
N ARG A 328 44.25 -8.79 -19.16
CA ARG A 328 44.98 -8.68 -20.44
C ARG A 328 45.35 -7.21 -20.59
N ASP A 329 46.65 -6.94 -20.66
CA ASP A 329 47.23 -5.61 -20.92
C ASP A 329 46.94 -4.51 -19.86
N GLY A 330 46.96 -4.88 -18.56
CA GLY A 330 47.03 -3.91 -17.46
C GLY A 330 45.82 -2.99 -17.29
N ARG A 331 44.71 -3.26 -18.00
CA ARG A 331 43.43 -2.58 -17.80
C ARG A 331 42.42 -3.57 -17.21
N PRO A 332 41.72 -3.21 -16.11
CA PRO A 332 40.72 -4.08 -15.53
C PRO A 332 39.58 -4.29 -16.53
N LEU A 333 39.21 -5.56 -16.76
CA LEU A 333 38.19 -5.96 -17.74
C LEU A 333 36.77 -5.50 -17.34
N PHE A 334 36.59 -5.16 -16.07
CA PHE A 334 35.32 -4.77 -15.47
C PHE A 334 35.47 -3.45 -14.71
N ARG A 335 34.36 -2.71 -14.64
CA ARG A 335 34.25 -1.42 -13.97
C ARG A 335 34.38 -1.60 -12.45
N GLN A 336 35.06 -0.70 -11.75
CA GLN A 336 35.31 -0.81 -10.30
C GLN A 336 34.00 -0.90 -9.49
N GLU A 337 32.96 -0.16 -9.86
CA GLU A 337 31.66 -0.23 -9.19
C GLU A 337 30.97 -1.61 -9.34
N ALA A 338 31.27 -2.34 -10.41
CA ALA A 338 30.73 -3.69 -10.63
C ALA A 338 31.51 -4.77 -9.85
N LEU A 339 32.79 -4.53 -9.54
CA LEU A 339 33.59 -5.41 -8.69
C LEU A 339 33.24 -5.23 -7.20
N GLU A 340 33.00 -4.00 -6.75
CA GLU A 340 32.62 -3.71 -5.36
C GLU A 340 31.30 -4.37 -4.97
N GLU A 341 30.36 -4.47 -5.91
CA GLU A 341 29.07 -5.12 -5.66
C GLU A 341 29.18 -6.66 -5.68
N TYR A 342 30.14 -7.21 -6.45
CA TYR A 342 30.43 -8.64 -6.42
C TYR A 342 31.18 -9.04 -5.13
N SER A 343 32.11 -8.21 -4.63
CA SER A 343 32.90 -8.53 -3.44
C SER A 343 32.08 -8.51 -2.16
N ARG A 344 30.99 -7.73 -2.10
CA ARG A 344 30.08 -7.68 -0.95
C ARG A 344 29.28 -8.95 -0.67
N ALA A 345 29.17 -9.90 -1.62
CA ALA A 345 28.38 -11.12 -1.43
C ALA A 345 28.96 -12.36 -2.16
N PRO A 346 29.96 -13.06 -1.59
CA PRO A 346 30.68 -14.15 -2.28
C PRO A 346 29.93 -15.50 -2.37
N GLY A 347 28.71 -15.60 -1.84
CA GLY A 347 28.00 -16.88 -1.65
C GLY A 347 26.78 -17.15 -2.54
N GLU A 348 26.22 -16.13 -3.19
CA GLU A 348 25.00 -16.28 -4.00
C GLU A 348 25.32 -16.26 -5.49
N GLN A 349 25.92 -17.34 -6.00
CA GLN A 349 25.66 -17.66 -7.40
C GLN A 349 24.20 -18.13 -7.51
N GLY A 350 23.35 -17.20 -7.93
CA GLY A 350 22.06 -17.51 -8.52
C GLY A 350 20.88 -17.58 -7.56
N GLN A 351 20.78 -16.67 -6.59
CA GLN A 351 19.46 -16.10 -6.35
C GLN A 351 19.39 -14.80 -7.13
N VAL A 352 18.46 -14.74 -8.08
CA VAL A 352 17.91 -13.46 -8.53
C VAL A 352 17.70 -12.64 -7.28
N LEU A 353 18.36 -11.48 -7.15
CA LEU A 353 18.17 -10.56 -6.04
C LEU A 353 16.66 -10.39 -5.82
N GLU A 354 16.09 -11.12 -4.85
CA GLU A 354 14.76 -10.83 -4.33
C GLU A 354 14.93 -9.66 -3.35
N LEU A 355 15.38 -8.53 -3.91
CA LEU A 355 15.15 -7.18 -3.37
C LEU A 355 13.64 -6.91 -3.19
N SER A 356 12.81 -7.80 -3.73
CA SER A 356 11.38 -7.84 -3.53
C SER A 356 11.06 -8.52 -2.19
N PRO A 357 10.69 -7.78 -1.13
CA PRO A 357 10.25 -8.38 0.14
C PRO A 357 9.21 -9.50 -0.09
N ARG A 358 9.15 -10.52 0.78
CA ARG A 358 8.35 -11.75 0.56
C ARG A 358 6.87 -11.53 0.18
N TRP A 359 6.28 -10.40 0.56
CA TRP A 359 4.94 -10.01 0.10
C TRP A 359 4.88 -9.80 -1.41
N THR A 360 5.96 -9.39 -2.08
CA THR A 360 6.05 -9.20 -3.53
C THR A 360 5.91 -10.50 -4.32
N ARG A 361 6.30 -11.66 -3.76
CA ARG A 361 6.04 -12.97 -4.40
C ARG A 361 4.55 -13.22 -4.62
N TRP A 362 3.69 -12.65 -3.77
CA TRP A 362 2.25 -12.68 -3.97
C TRP A 362 1.69 -11.37 -4.52
N ALA A 363 2.34 -10.24 -4.27
CA ALA A 363 1.92 -8.95 -4.80
C ALA A 363 2.16 -8.84 -6.31
N TYR A 364 3.19 -9.46 -6.89
CA TYR A 364 3.41 -9.48 -8.33
C TYR A 364 2.35 -10.33 -9.07
N PRO A 365 2.06 -11.60 -8.70
CA PRO A 365 0.96 -12.32 -9.32
C PRO A 365 -0.39 -11.73 -8.97
N LEU A 366 -0.59 -11.15 -7.78
CA LEU A 366 -1.80 -10.40 -7.46
C LEU A 366 -1.94 -9.16 -8.36
N LEU A 367 -0.86 -8.40 -8.55
CA LEU A 367 -0.84 -7.23 -9.44
C LEU A 367 -1.01 -7.65 -10.89
N LEU A 368 -0.43 -8.77 -11.32
CA LEU A 368 -0.62 -9.34 -12.65
C LEU A 368 -2.06 -9.83 -12.84
N VAL A 369 -2.66 -10.47 -11.84
CA VAL A 369 -4.06 -10.91 -11.87
C VAL A 369 -4.99 -9.69 -11.86
N VAL A 370 -4.71 -8.67 -11.04
CA VAL A 370 -5.46 -7.42 -11.03
C VAL A 370 -5.28 -6.68 -12.35
N PHE A 371 -4.08 -6.67 -12.93
CA PHE A 371 -3.81 -6.07 -14.23
C PHE A 371 -4.52 -6.85 -15.35
N LEU A 372 -4.42 -8.18 -15.39
CA LEU A 372 -5.12 -9.03 -16.34
C LEU A 372 -6.64 -8.92 -16.16
N ALA A 373 -7.14 -8.84 -14.93
CA ALA A 373 -8.55 -8.62 -14.64
C ALA A 373 -8.97 -7.20 -15.06
N ALA A 374 -8.13 -6.19 -14.90
CA ALA A 374 -8.37 -4.83 -15.36
C ALA A 374 -8.33 -4.73 -16.88
N VAL A 375 -7.42 -5.43 -17.56
CA VAL A 375 -7.35 -5.54 -19.02
C VAL A 375 -8.56 -6.32 -19.54
N LEU A 376 -8.92 -7.44 -18.91
CA LEU A 376 -10.11 -8.21 -19.23
C LEU A 376 -11.37 -7.37 -19.03
N PHE A 377 -11.47 -6.64 -17.91
CA PHE A 377 -12.54 -5.69 -17.64
C PHE A 377 -12.54 -4.55 -18.66
N ALA A 378 -11.38 -4.06 -19.11
CA ALA A 378 -11.30 -3.03 -20.14
C ALA A 378 -11.70 -3.57 -21.53
N CYS A 379 -11.46 -4.86 -21.80
CA CYS A 379 -11.85 -5.53 -23.02
C CYS A 379 -13.35 -5.89 -23.05
N LEU A 380 -13.91 -6.35 -21.94
CA LEU A 380 -15.31 -6.77 -21.83
C LEU A 380 -16.24 -5.61 -21.45
N GLY A 381 -15.74 -4.66 -20.66
CA GLY A 381 -16.47 -3.51 -20.20
C GLY A 381 -16.65 -2.48 -21.31
N SER A 382 -17.87 -1.99 -21.43
CA SER A 382 -18.23 -0.92 -22.34
C SER A 382 -18.46 0.38 -21.58
N ILE A 383 -17.85 1.45 -22.07
CA ILE A 383 -18.18 2.81 -21.66
C ILE A 383 -19.22 3.36 -22.63
N HIS A 384 -20.26 3.94 -22.07
CA HIS A 384 -21.37 4.48 -22.82
C HIS A 384 -21.26 6.01 -22.84
N GLU A 385 -21.21 6.58 -24.02
CA GLU A 385 -21.29 8.02 -24.21
C GLU A 385 -22.77 8.39 -24.32
N TYR A 386 -23.21 9.32 -23.48
CA TYR A 386 -24.57 9.82 -23.47
C TYR A 386 -24.57 11.24 -24.03
N ALA A 387 -25.37 11.46 -25.07
CA ALA A 387 -25.74 12.80 -25.46
C ALA A 387 -26.76 13.30 -24.43
N THR A 388 -26.48 14.45 -23.82
CA THR A 388 -27.37 15.11 -22.87
C THR A 388 -28.02 16.32 -23.54
N GLY A 389 -29.34 16.44 -23.43
CA GLY A 389 -30.12 17.51 -24.02
C GLY A 389 -31.22 17.99 -23.08
N ILE A 390 -31.74 19.19 -23.33
CA ILE A 390 -32.91 19.71 -22.61
C ILE A 390 -34.14 19.15 -23.31
N ALA A 391 -35.05 18.55 -22.55
CA ALA A 391 -36.33 18.06 -23.04
C ALA A 391 -37.48 18.87 -22.46
N VAL A 392 -38.53 19.00 -23.26
CA VAL A 392 -39.78 19.62 -22.84
C VAL A 392 -40.92 18.68 -23.17
N VAL A 393 -41.79 18.47 -22.19
CA VAL A 393 -43.04 17.75 -22.40
C VAL A 393 -43.97 18.61 -23.24
N ARG A 394 -44.51 18.04 -24.31
CA ARG A 394 -45.48 18.68 -25.20
C ARG A 394 -46.73 17.84 -25.29
N ASP A 395 -47.85 18.52 -25.22
CA ASP A 395 -49.13 17.96 -25.63
C ASP A 395 -49.29 18.18 -27.14
N ASP A 396 -49.28 17.10 -27.92
CA ASP A 396 -49.41 17.19 -29.38
C ASP A 396 -50.86 17.55 -29.79
N ASP A 397 -51.83 17.39 -28.90
CA ASP A 397 -53.25 17.65 -29.14
C ASP A 397 -53.67 19.09 -28.75
N ALA A 398 -52.73 19.91 -28.26
CA ALA A 398 -52.96 21.28 -27.86
C ALA A 398 -52.83 22.26 -29.05
N THR A 399 -53.92 22.95 -29.37
CA THR A 399 -53.98 23.98 -30.41
C THR A 399 -54.00 25.38 -29.82
N GLU A 400 -52.96 26.17 -30.12
CA GLU A 400 -52.89 27.58 -29.73
C GLU A 400 -53.77 28.46 -30.64
N VAL A 401 -54.81 29.07 -30.07
CA VAL A 401 -55.66 30.04 -30.78
C VAL A 401 -55.01 31.42 -30.69
N THR A 402 -54.64 31.98 -31.85
CA THR A 402 -53.96 33.28 -31.94
C THR A 402 -54.85 34.37 -32.51
N ALA A 403 -54.51 35.64 -32.20
CA ALA A 403 -55.19 36.80 -32.78
C ALA A 403 -54.84 36.95 -34.27
N VAL A 404 -55.84 36.94 -35.14
CA VAL A 404 -55.63 37.16 -36.59
C VAL A 404 -55.35 38.64 -36.90
N ARG A 405 -55.94 39.57 -36.13
CA ARG A 405 -55.74 41.01 -36.27
C ARG A 405 -55.50 41.70 -34.93
N ALA A 406 -54.88 42.88 -35.00
CA ALA A 406 -54.73 43.75 -33.85
C ALA A 406 -56.08 44.33 -33.41
N GLY A 407 -56.36 44.33 -32.12
CA GLY A 407 -57.59 44.91 -31.55
C GLY A 407 -57.65 44.78 -30.04
N THR A 408 -58.53 45.54 -29.40
CA THR A 408 -58.69 45.52 -27.93
C THR A 408 -59.77 44.53 -27.52
N VAL A 409 -59.51 43.68 -26.52
CA VAL A 409 -60.49 42.72 -26.00
C VAL A 409 -61.65 43.45 -25.32
N THR A 410 -62.87 43.25 -25.83
CA THR A 410 -64.10 43.82 -25.25
C THR A 410 -64.87 42.81 -24.41
N GLY A 411 -64.76 41.53 -24.75
CA GLY A 411 -65.52 40.45 -24.10
C GLY A 411 -64.78 39.14 -24.22
N ILE A 412 -64.77 38.39 -23.11
CA ILE A 412 -64.29 37.02 -23.05
C ILE A 412 -65.52 36.16 -22.76
N HIS A 413 -65.76 35.15 -23.60
CA HIS A 413 -66.99 34.35 -23.59
C HIS A 413 -66.75 32.90 -23.13
N VAL A 414 -65.54 32.61 -22.65
CA VAL A 414 -65.13 31.29 -22.19
C VAL A 414 -64.32 31.37 -20.90
N GLU A 415 -64.38 30.31 -20.11
CA GLU A 415 -63.59 30.13 -18.89
C GLU A 415 -62.56 28.99 -19.07
N SER A 416 -61.46 29.01 -18.32
CA SER A 416 -60.50 27.89 -18.30
C SER A 416 -61.18 26.63 -17.75
N GLY A 417 -60.98 25.50 -18.42
CA GLY A 417 -61.64 24.22 -18.17
C GLY A 417 -63.01 24.06 -18.85
N GLN A 418 -63.52 25.09 -19.53
CA GLN A 418 -64.80 25.00 -20.23
C GLN A 418 -64.65 24.23 -21.55
N ARG A 419 -65.62 23.36 -21.82
CA ARG A 419 -65.77 22.69 -23.13
C ARG A 419 -66.35 23.66 -24.16
N VAL A 420 -65.74 23.70 -25.33
CA VAL A 420 -66.17 24.54 -26.46
C VAL A 420 -66.44 23.68 -27.70
N ASP A 421 -67.45 24.07 -28.47
CA ASP A 421 -67.75 23.47 -29.76
C ASP A 421 -67.04 24.20 -30.91
N ARG A 422 -66.86 23.52 -32.04
CA ARG A 422 -66.31 24.12 -33.25
C ARG A 422 -67.12 25.36 -33.66
N GLY A 423 -66.44 26.49 -33.84
CA GLY A 423 -67.04 27.77 -34.24
C GLY A 423 -67.66 28.57 -33.10
N GLN A 424 -67.60 28.09 -31.85
CA GLN A 424 -68.04 28.84 -30.68
C GLN A 424 -67.21 30.11 -30.50
N LEU A 425 -67.88 31.20 -30.09
CA LEU A 425 -67.24 32.48 -29.83
C LEU A 425 -66.39 32.40 -28.56
N LEU A 426 -65.10 32.74 -28.67
CA LEU A 426 -64.14 32.71 -27.58
C LEU A 426 -63.92 34.12 -27.03
N VAL A 427 -63.51 35.04 -27.90
CA VAL A 427 -63.15 36.41 -27.55
C VAL A 427 -63.73 37.37 -28.58
N SER A 428 -64.28 38.49 -28.11
CA SER A 428 -64.71 39.61 -28.95
C SER A 428 -63.72 40.76 -28.83
N LEU A 429 -63.36 41.33 -29.99
CA LEU A 429 -62.56 42.54 -30.10
C LEU A 429 -63.45 43.75 -30.34
N TYR A 430 -62.95 44.93 -29.95
CA TYR A 430 -63.60 46.19 -30.26
C TYR A 430 -63.73 46.38 -31.78
N GLY A 431 -64.96 46.37 -32.26
CA GLY A 431 -65.31 46.46 -33.68
C GLY A 431 -66.35 47.55 -34.00
N ALA A 432 -66.48 48.58 -33.16
CA ALA A 432 -67.51 49.61 -33.34
C ALA A 432 -67.36 50.37 -34.67
N GLN A 433 -66.12 50.57 -35.14
CA GLN A 433 -65.84 51.24 -36.39
C GLN A 433 -66.24 50.37 -37.60
N GLU A 434 -65.85 49.10 -37.59
CA GLU A 434 -66.20 48.13 -38.65
C GLU A 434 -67.71 47.87 -38.70
N ALA A 435 -68.38 47.81 -37.54
CA ALA A 435 -69.83 47.68 -37.46
C ALA A 435 -70.55 48.89 -38.10
N ALA A 436 -70.09 50.11 -37.78
CA ALA A 436 -70.64 51.33 -38.37
C ALA A 436 -70.37 51.43 -39.88
N GLU A 437 -69.20 51.00 -40.35
CA GLU A 437 -68.86 50.96 -41.77
C GLU A 437 -69.74 49.96 -42.54
N LEU A 438 -69.93 48.75 -41.99
CA LEU A 438 -70.81 47.74 -42.58
C LEU A 438 -72.26 48.22 -42.66
N GLU A 439 -72.77 48.89 -41.62
CA GLU A 439 -74.12 49.46 -41.62
C GLU A 439 -74.29 50.59 -42.66
N ARG A 440 -73.26 51.41 -42.86
CA ARG A 440 -73.24 52.40 -43.93
C ARG A 440 -73.31 51.73 -45.31
N LEU A 441 -72.45 50.74 -45.56
CA LEU A 441 -72.41 50.02 -46.85
C LEU A 441 -73.69 49.23 -47.12
N ARG A 442 -74.29 48.60 -46.11
CA ARG A 442 -75.59 47.92 -46.22
C ARG A 442 -76.68 48.87 -46.72
N ARG A 443 -76.73 50.10 -46.19
CA ARG A 443 -77.67 51.14 -46.65
C ARG A 443 -77.38 51.60 -48.09
N GLU A 444 -76.11 51.76 -48.46
CA GLU A 444 -75.73 52.12 -49.83
C GLU A 444 -76.10 51.02 -50.84
N VAL A 445 -75.91 49.75 -50.49
CA VAL A 445 -76.34 48.60 -51.30
C VAL A 445 -77.85 48.56 -51.46
N GLU A 446 -78.61 48.84 -50.39
CA GLU A 446 -80.08 48.90 -50.44
C GLU A 446 -80.57 50.01 -51.38
N LEU A 447 -80.01 51.21 -51.27
CA LEU A 447 -80.31 52.33 -52.16
C LEU A 447 -79.93 52.02 -53.61
N GLY A 448 -78.77 51.39 -53.82
CA GLY A 448 -78.33 50.91 -55.13
C GLY A 448 -79.27 49.87 -55.73
N LEU A 449 -79.80 48.95 -54.91
CA LEU A 449 -80.77 47.95 -55.33
C LEU A 449 -82.11 48.58 -55.71
N ILE A 450 -82.61 49.54 -54.92
CA ILE A 450 -83.83 50.29 -55.22
C ILE A 450 -83.68 51.03 -56.56
N SER A 451 -82.54 51.69 -56.79
CA SER A 451 -82.24 52.36 -58.05
C SER A 451 -82.25 51.37 -59.24
N ARG A 452 -81.63 50.20 -59.08
CA ARG A 452 -81.59 49.14 -60.09
C ARG A 452 -82.97 48.57 -60.41
N LEU A 453 -83.83 48.38 -59.40
CA LEU A 453 -85.19 47.87 -59.59
C LEU A 453 -86.08 48.87 -60.32
N ARG A 454 -85.86 50.17 -60.13
CA ARG A 454 -86.58 51.22 -60.87
C ARG A 454 -86.20 51.26 -62.35
N ASN A 455 -84.95 50.90 -62.71
CA ASN A 455 -84.52 50.83 -64.10
C ASN A 455 -83.66 49.58 -64.42
N PRO A 456 -84.30 48.46 -64.80
CA PRO A 456 -83.63 47.19 -65.07
C PRO A 456 -82.72 47.18 -66.31
N ALA A 457 -82.74 48.21 -67.16
CA ALA A 457 -81.88 48.29 -68.35
C ALA A 457 -80.55 49.03 -68.11
N ASP A 458 -80.38 49.70 -66.97
CA ASP A 458 -79.17 50.49 -66.69
C ASP A 458 -77.96 49.61 -66.33
N ALA A 459 -77.01 49.50 -67.26
CA ALA A 459 -75.76 48.76 -67.09
C ALA A 459 -74.79 49.41 -66.09
N GLY A 460 -74.81 50.75 -65.96
CA GLY A 460 -73.95 51.48 -65.02
C GLY A 460 -74.38 51.25 -63.58
N ALA A 461 -75.69 51.30 -63.31
CA ALA A 461 -76.27 50.94 -62.02
C ALA A 461 -75.98 49.47 -61.63
N ALA A 462 -75.96 48.54 -62.60
CA ALA A 462 -75.61 47.14 -62.34
C ALA A 462 -74.15 46.97 -61.90
N GLN A 463 -73.20 47.66 -62.55
CA GLN A 463 -71.79 47.63 -62.19
C GLN A 463 -71.53 48.27 -60.82
N ALA A 464 -72.15 49.42 -60.54
CA ALA A 464 -72.02 50.10 -59.25
C ALA A 464 -72.55 49.25 -58.08
N LEU A 465 -73.70 48.58 -58.27
CA LEU A 465 -74.24 47.66 -57.27
C LEU A 465 -73.32 46.44 -57.05
N GLY A 466 -72.70 45.94 -58.12
CA GLY A 466 -71.68 44.89 -58.02
C GLY A 466 -70.51 45.33 -57.12
N ALA A 467 -69.96 46.51 -57.37
CA ALA A 467 -68.85 47.05 -56.57
C ALA A 467 -69.23 47.27 -55.09
N LEU A 468 -70.42 47.82 -54.82
CA LEU A 468 -70.91 48.02 -53.44
C LEU A 468 -71.12 46.70 -52.70
N ARG A 469 -71.62 45.65 -53.38
CA ARG A 469 -71.77 44.32 -52.79
C ARG A 469 -70.42 43.70 -52.43
N GLU A 470 -69.41 43.86 -53.28
CA GLU A 470 -68.06 43.40 -52.96
C GLU A 470 -67.47 44.17 -51.77
N GLN A 471 -67.68 45.49 -51.70
CA GLN A 471 -67.27 46.28 -50.53
C GLN A 471 -68.00 45.85 -49.25
N GLN A 472 -69.31 45.59 -49.33
CA GLN A 472 -70.08 45.06 -48.21
C GLN A 472 -69.52 43.71 -47.74
N ARG A 473 -69.24 42.78 -48.67
CA ARG A 473 -68.67 41.47 -48.34
C ARG A 473 -67.31 41.59 -47.66
N LEU A 474 -66.45 42.50 -48.13
CA LEU A 474 -65.16 42.79 -47.50
C LEU A 474 -65.32 43.40 -46.10
N ALA A 475 -66.27 44.31 -45.91
CA ALA A 475 -66.55 44.91 -44.59
C ALA A 475 -67.14 43.89 -43.61
N GLU A 476 -67.99 42.98 -44.09
CA GLU A 476 -68.56 41.89 -43.29
C GLU A 476 -67.47 40.92 -42.83
N ALA A 477 -66.57 40.51 -43.74
CA ALA A 477 -65.41 39.69 -43.39
C ALA A 477 -64.49 40.37 -42.35
N ARG A 478 -64.26 41.69 -42.47
CA ARG A 478 -63.47 42.45 -41.48
C ARG A 478 -64.13 42.49 -40.10
N LEU A 479 -65.46 42.56 -40.04
CA LEU A 479 -66.19 42.52 -38.78
C LEU A 479 -66.17 41.10 -38.17
N GLU A 480 -66.31 40.06 -38.99
CA GLU A 480 -66.17 38.67 -38.53
C GLU A 480 -64.77 38.39 -37.95
N GLU A 481 -63.72 38.97 -38.54
CA GLU A 481 -62.34 38.92 -38.02
C GLU A 481 -62.18 39.60 -36.64
N ARG A 482 -63.15 40.41 -36.17
CA ARG A 482 -63.19 40.95 -34.80
C ARG A 482 -63.74 39.96 -33.79
N SER A 483 -64.28 38.83 -34.23
CA SER A 483 -64.77 37.74 -33.39
C SER A 483 -63.86 36.53 -33.55
N ILE A 484 -63.25 36.10 -32.44
CA ILE A 484 -62.32 34.97 -32.45
C ILE A 484 -63.09 33.74 -32.00
N ARG A 485 -63.14 32.73 -32.87
CA ARG A 485 -63.93 31.51 -32.71
C ARG A 485 -63.03 30.28 -32.64
N ALA A 486 -63.54 29.22 -32.00
CA ALA A 486 -62.81 27.95 -31.88
C ALA A 486 -62.67 27.25 -33.25
N PRO A 487 -61.47 26.86 -33.68
CA PRO A 487 -61.25 26.16 -34.95
C PRO A 487 -61.86 24.74 -34.97
N HIS A 488 -61.85 24.06 -33.82
CA HIS A 488 -62.46 22.75 -33.57
C HIS A 488 -63.07 22.72 -32.15
N GLY A 489 -63.77 21.63 -31.81
CA GLY A 489 -64.25 21.41 -30.44
C GLY A 489 -63.12 20.93 -29.53
N GLY A 490 -63.18 21.26 -28.25
CA GLY A 490 -62.15 20.92 -27.27
C GLY A 490 -62.39 21.54 -25.90
N VAL A 491 -61.43 21.39 -25.00
CA VAL A 491 -61.45 22.00 -23.66
C VAL A 491 -60.46 23.17 -23.63
N VAL A 492 -60.87 24.30 -23.05
CA VAL A 492 -59.98 25.46 -22.88
C VAL A 492 -58.96 25.13 -21.77
N ALA A 493 -57.71 24.88 -22.14
CA ALA A 493 -56.65 24.57 -21.19
C ALA A 493 -56.24 25.82 -20.40
N ASP A 494 -55.87 26.88 -21.11
CA ASP A 494 -55.34 28.11 -20.54
C ASP A 494 -55.84 29.33 -21.32
N LEU A 495 -56.22 30.38 -20.59
CA LEU A 495 -56.71 31.66 -21.12
C LEU A 495 -55.71 32.76 -20.76
N ARG A 496 -55.00 33.28 -21.76
CA ARG A 496 -53.85 34.20 -21.59
C ARG A 496 -54.18 35.68 -21.78
N VAL A 497 -55.46 36.02 -21.94
CA VAL A 497 -55.91 37.39 -22.24
C VAL A 497 -56.83 37.95 -21.17
N GLN A 498 -56.80 39.27 -21.03
CA GLN A 498 -57.64 40.01 -20.08
C GLN A 498 -58.57 40.99 -20.81
N LEU A 499 -59.71 41.29 -20.20
CA LEU A 499 -60.63 42.33 -20.66
C LEU A 499 -59.90 43.68 -20.75
N GLY A 500 -60.06 44.38 -21.86
CA GLY A 500 -59.41 45.67 -22.12
C GLY A 500 -57.96 45.59 -22.64
N GLN A 501 -57.39 44.39 -22.76
CA GLN A 501 -56.03 44.22 -23.28
C GLN A 501 -55.96 44.45 -24.80
N PRO A 502 -54.96 45.20 -25.32
CA PRO A 502 -54.67 45.25 -26.75
C PRO A 502 -53.97 43.96 -27.20
N LEU A 503 -54.46 43.35 -28.28
CA LEU A 503 -53.87 42.17 -28.91
C LEU A 503 -53.10 42.56 -30.17
N THR A 504 -52.03 41.81 -30.45
CA THR A 504 -51.23 41.91 -31.67
C THR A 504 -51.44 40.68 -32.56
N PRO A 505 -51.34 40.78 -33.89
CA PRO A 505 -51.48 39.63 -34.78
C PRO A 505 -50.45 38.55 -34.44
N GLY A 506 -50.89 37.30 -34.32
CA GLY A 506 -50.07 36.15 -33.91
C GLY A 506 -49.92 35.98 -32.40
N GLN A 507 -50.44 36.89 -31.57
CA GLN A 507 -50.44 36.73 -30.12
C GLN A 507 -51.37 35.58 -29.71
N VAL A 508 -50.88 34.67 -28.87
CA VAL A 508 -51.66 33.55 -28.32
C VAL A 508 -52.70 34.08 -27.34
N ILE A 509 -53.96 33.69 -27.54
CA ILE A 509 -55.10 34.11 -26.74
C ILE A 509 -55.45 33.05 -25.72
N LEU A 510 -55.60 31.81 -26.19
CA LEU A 510 -55.92 30.66 -25.37
C LEU A 510 -55.40 29.39 -26.06
N THR A 511 -55.32 28.32 -25.28
CA THR A 511 -54.95 26.98 -25.76
C THR A 511 -56.17 26.07 -25.66
N LEU A 512 -56.49 25.35 -26.74
CA LEU A 512 -57.56 24.36 -26.81
C LEU A 512 -56.96 22.97 -26.88
N ASP A 513 -57.32 22.10 -25.95
CA ASP A 513 -56.95 20.69 -26.01
C ASP A 513 -58.08 19.92 -26.68
N GLU A 514 -57.76 19.02 -27.62
CA GLU A 514 -58.74 18.09 -28.17
C GLU A 514 -59.24 17.11 -27.09
N GLU A 515 -60.51 16.72 -27.20
CA GLU A 515 -61.17 15.91 -26.18
C GLU A 515 -60.96 14.41 -26.45
N GLY A 516 -60.06 13.81 -25.67
CA GLY A 516 -59.85 12.37 -25.59
C GLY A 516 -59.11 12.02 -24.31
N ASP A 517 -59.49 10.93 -23.64
CA ASP A 517 -58.79 10.42 -22.44
C ASP A 517 -57.35 9.95 -22.75
N ASP A 518 -57.01 9.83 -24.03
CA ASP A 518 -55.75 9.31 -24.56
C ASP A 518 -54.91 10.46 -25.14
N HIS A 519 -54.57 11.45 -24.29
CA HIS A 519 -53.63 12.51 -24.66
C HIS A 519 -52.28 11.88 -25.00
N GLU A 520 -51.89 11.93 -26.28
CA GLU A 520 -50.57 11.46 -26.71
C GLU A 520 -49.51 12.50 -26.32
N LEU A 521 -49.07 12.44 -25.06
CA LEU A 521 -47.97 13.28 -24.60
C LEU A 521 -46.67 12.83 -25.27
N SER A 522 -46.02 13.78 -25.94
CA SER A 522 -44.70 13.60 -26.52
C SER A 522 -43.69 14.45 -25.77
N ILE A 523 -42.41 14.11 -25.93
CA ILE A 523 -41.33 14.98 -25.50
C ILE A 523 -40.56 15.45 -26.71
N ILE A 524 -40.17 16.72 -26.66
CA ILE A 524 -39.25 17.32 -27.63
C ILE A 524 -37.93 17.57 -26.90
N ALA A 525 -36.93 16.77 -27.24
CA ALA A 525 -35.58 16.88 -26.70
C ALA A 525 -34.64 17.58 -27.70
N LEU A 526 -33.85 18.52 -27.18
CA LEU A 526 -32.87 19.33 -27.91
C LEU A 526 -31.47 18.82 -27.56
N PHE A 527 -30.83 18.14 -28.51
CA PHE A 527 -29.45 17.68 -28.35
C PHE A 527 -28.48 18.55 -29.15
N PRO A 528 -27.20 18.68 -28.74
CA PRO A 528 -26.18 19.33 -29.54
C PRO A 528 -26.06 18.74 -30.96
N GLY A 529 -25.93 19.60 -31.97
CA GLY A 529 -25.96 19.20 -33.37
C GLY A 529 -24.90 18.18 -33.81
N HIS A 530 -23.77 18.11 -33.11
CA HIS A 530 -22.70 17.14 -33.42
C HIS A 530 -23.10 15.68 -33.15
N TYR A 531 -24.10 15.44 -32.29
CA TYR A 531 -24.64 14.09 -32.04
C TYR A 531 -25.66 13.65 -33.09
N ARG A 532 -26.09 14.53 -34.01
CA ARG A 532 -27.09 14.20 -35.04
C ARG A 532 -26.78 12.90 -35.81
N PRO A 533 -25.54 12.63 -36.27
CA PRO A 533 -25.24 11.39 -37.01
C PRO A 533 -25.33 10.12 -36.16
N GLN A 534 -25.27 10.24 -34.83
CA GLN A 534 -25.21 9.13 -33.88
C GLN A 534 -26.57 8.81 -33.26
N ILE A 535 -27.54 9.74 -33.33
CA ILE A 535 -28.89 9.53 -32.82
C ILE A 535 -29.80 9.06 -33.95
N ALA A 536 -30.46 7.92 -33.74
CA ALA A 536 -31.41 7.33 -34.67
C ALA A 536 -32.75 7.00 -33.99
N PRO A 537 -33.86 6.93 -34.76
CA PRO A 537 -35.12 6.37 -34.28
C PRO A 537 -34.94 4.98 -33.68
N GLY A 538 -35.72 4.65 -32.64
CA GLY A 538 -35.68 3.39 -31.92
C GLY A 538 -34.66 3.32 -30.78
N MET A 539 -33.80 4.33 -30.59
CA MET A 539 -32.83 4.35 -29.50
C MET A 539 -33.51 4.57 -28.13
N PRO A 540 -33.00 3.95 -27.05
CA PRO A 540 -33.48 4.22 -25.70
C PRO A 540 -33.09 5.64 -25.28
N LEU A 541 -34.07 6.39 -24.78
CA LEU A 541 -33.93 7.74 -24.26
C LEU A 541 -34.33 7.73 -22.79
N ARG A 542 -33.54 8.36 -21.93
CA ARG A 542 -33.84 8.50 -20.51
C ARG A 542 -34.21 9.94 -20.22
N LEU A 543 -35.34 10.17 -19.56
CA LEU A 543 -35.83 11.49 -19.18
C LEU A 543 -35.80 11.65 -17.66
N GLU A 544 -35.21 12.74 -17.18
CA GLU A 544 -35.26 13.18 -15.79
C GLU A 544 -35.94 14.55 -15.72
N LEU A 545 -37.06 14.65 -14.99
CA LEU A 545 -37.82 15.90 -14.89
C LEU A 545 -37.19 16.87 -13.90
N GLN A 546 -37.20 18.18 -14.21
CA GLN A 546 -36.75 19.20 -13.28
C GLN A 546 -37.64 19.22 -12.03
N GLY A 547 -37.01 19.27 -10.85
CA GLY A 547 -37.69 19.20 -9.55
C GLY A 547 -37.90 17.78 -9.00
N HIS A 548 -37.74 16.75 -9.83
CA HIS A 548 -37.91 15.34 -9.45
C HIS A 548 -36.62 14.55 -9.67
N ARG A 549 -35.64 14.74 -8.78
CA ARG A 549 -34.34 14.07 -8.86
C ARG A 549 -34.49 12.56 -8.72
N TYR A 550 -33.70 11.82 -9.50
CA TYR A 550 -33.63 10.35 -9.51
C TYR A 550 -34.90 9.62 -10.01
N ALA A 551 -35.91 10.35 -10.51
CA ALA A 551 -37.07 9.77 -11.16
C ALA A 551 -36.83 9.67 -12.67
N TYR A 552 -36.25 8.55 -13.11
CA TYR A 552 -35.86 8.35 -14.50
C TYR A 552 -36.90 7.59 -15.30
N GLN A 553 -37.34 8.19 -16.40
CA GLN A 553 -38.35 7.64 -17.28
C GLN A 553 -37.67 7.11 -18.53
N HIS A 554 -37.87 5.83 -18.83
CA HIS A 554 -37.31 5.17 -19.99
C HIS A 554 -38.27 5.29 -21.17
N LEU A 555 -37.83 5.98 -22.21
CA LEU A 555 -38.55 6.30 -23.42
C LEU A 555 -37.82 5.72 -24.63
N THR A 556 -38.50 5.67 -25.77
CA THR A 556 -37.89 5.29 -27.05
C THR A 556 -37.98 6.46 -28.02
N VAL A 557 -36.88 6.78 -28.68
CA VAL A 557 -36.86 7.81 -29.73
C VAL A 557 -37.79 7.40 -30.85
N GLU A 558 -38.79 8.22 -31.14
CA GLU A 558 -39.75 8.00 -32.22
C GLU A 558 -39.22 8.57 -33.53
N SER A 559 -38.73 9.81 -33.50
CA SER A 559 -38.19 10.48 -34.68
C SER A 559 -37.08 11.46 -34.32
N VAL A 560 -36.19 11.70 -35.28
CA VAL A 560 -35.04 12.61 -35.16
C VAL A 560 -35.07 13.55 -36.35
N GLY A 561 -35.01 14.86 -36.10
CA GLY A 561 -35.03 15.87 -37.16
C GLY A 561 -33.89 15.70 -38.16
N GLU A 562 -34.16 15.83 -39.46
CA GLU A 562 -33.15 15.59 -40.52
C GLU A 562 -32.02 16.62 -40.55
N ARG A 563 -32.30 17.85 -40.10
CA ARG A 563 -31.36 18.99 -40.16
C ARG A 563 -31.01 19.47 -38.76
N VAL A 564 -29.78 19.94 -38.61
CA VAL A 564 -29.36 20.68 -37.41
C VAL A 564 -29.89 22.10 -37.52
N VAL A 565 -30.50 22.59 -36.45
CA VAL A 565 -31.24 23.85 -36.38
C VAL A 565 -30.48 24.82 -35.49
N GLY A 566 -30.40 26.10 -35.89
CA GLY A 566 -29.77 27.15 -35.08
C GLY A 566 -30.66 27.61 -33.91
N PRO A 567 -30.12 28.36 -32.93
CA PRO A 567 -30.87 28.80 -31.75
C PRO A 567 -32.18 29.55 -32.05
N ALA A 568 -32.19 30.43 -33.06
CA ALA A 568 -33.38 31.22 -33.41
C ALA A 568 -34.53 30.37 -33.97
N GLU A 569 -34.20 29.40 -34.83
CA GLU A 569 -35.19 28.48 -35.39
C GLU A 569 -35.62 27.42 -34.35
N ALA A 570 -34.72 27.03 -33.44
CA ALA A 570 -35.07 26.17 -32.32
C ALA A 570 -36.10 26.83 -31.38
N ARG A 571 -35.91 28.10 -31.03
CA ARG A 571 -36.89 28.88 -30.24
C ARG A 571 -38.23 29.01 -30.95
N ARG A 572 -38.21 29.18 -32.28
CA ARG A 572 -39.44 29.25 -33.07
C ARG A 572 -40.26 27.96 -32.98
N VAL A 573 -39.61 26.79 -33.03
CA VAL A 573 -40.28 25.49 -32.95
C VAL A 573 -40.83 25.21 -31.54
N LEU A 574 -40.14 25.66 -30.49
CA LEU A 574 -40.61 25.54 -29.10
C LEU A 574 -41.77 26.50 -28.76
N GLY A 575 -42.02 27.51 -29.60
CA GLY A 575 -43.03 28.53 -29.35
C GLY A 575 -42.56 29.65 -28.41
N ALA A 576 -43.32 30.74 -28.37
CA ALA A 576 -42.94 31.98 -27.69
C ALA A 576 -42.87 31.87 -26.15
N GLY A 577 -43.52 30.87 -25.54
CA GLY A 577 -43.45 30.65 -24.09
C GLY A 577 -42.22 29.85 -23.67
N ILE A 578 -42.08 28.65 -24.23
CA ILE A 578 -41.04 27.69 -23.82
C ILE A 578 -39.68 28.08 -24.42
N GLY A 579 -39.65 28.62 -25.64
CA GLY A 579 -38.42 28.99 -26.34
C GLY A 579 -37.55 30.00 -25.60
N ASP A 580 -38.16 30.89 -24.81
CA ASP A 580 -37.44 31.87 -23.98
C ASP A 580 -36.96 31.28 -22.64
N ALA A 581 -37.67 30.28 -22.11
CA ALA A 581 -37.31 29.60 -20.87
C ALA A 581 -36.15 28.60 -21.05
N VAL A 582 -35.94 28.08 -22.27
CA VAL A 582 -34.91 27.08 -22.57
C VAL A 582 -33.63 27.74 -23.10
N PRO A 583 -32.50 27.66 -22.39
CA PRO A 583 -31.23 28.19 -22.88
C PRO A 583 -30.70 27.31 -24.02
N VAL A 584 -30.92 27.71 -25.27
CA VAL A 584 -30.36 27.04 -26.45
C VAL A 584 -28.97 27.61 -26.77
N THR A 585 -27.93 26.86 -26.43
CA THR A 585 -26.53 27.23 -26.70
C THR A 585 -26.01 26.50 -27.93
N GLY A 586 -26.01 27.19 -29.08
CA GLY A 586 -25.46 26.66 -30.34
C GLY A 586 -26.45 25.84 -31.18
N PRO A 587 -25.96 25.18 -32.25
CA PRO A 587 -26.80 24.37 -33.14
C PRO A 587 -27.30 23.10 -32.43
N VAL A 588 -28.59 22.80 -32.60
CA VAL A 588 -29.27 21.68 -31.93
C VAL A 588 -30.04 20.80 -32.92
N VAL A 589 -30.30 19.55 -32.55
CA VAL A 589 -31.20 18.63 -33.24
C VAL A 589 -32.41 18.34 -32.36
N PHE A 590 -33.58 18.32 -32.99
CA PHE A 590 -34.83 17.90 -32.36
C PHE A 590 -34.98 16.38 -32.38
N VAL A 591 -35.30 15.81 -31.23
CA VAL A 591 -35.58 14.40 -31.05
C VAL A 591 -36.94 14.29 -30.37
N ARG A 592 -37.89 13.60 -31.01
CA ARG A 592 -39.21 13.34 -30.45
C ARG A 592 -39.24 11.93 -29.87
N ALA A 593 -39.83 11.79 -28.69
CA ALA A 593 -40.11 10.49 -28.08
C ALA A 593 -41.50 10.51 -27.43
N ARG A 594 -42.21 9.39 -27.51
CA ARG A 594 -43.54 9.25 -26.92
C ARG A 594 -43.45 8.87 -25.45
N LEU A 595 -44.28 9.47 -24.60
CA LEU A 595 -44.41 9.07 -23.20
C LEU A 595 -45.27 7.80 -23.09
N PRO A 596 -44.85 6.79 -22.31
CA PRO A 596 -45.58 5.52 -22.19
C PRO A 596 -46.86 5.65 -21.35
N SER A 597 -46.95 6.69 -20.51
CA SER A 597 -48.08 6.95 -19.64
C SER A 597 -48.26 8.45 -19.38
N PRO A 598 -49.49 8.93 -19.14
CA PRO A 598 -49.77 10.33 -18.80
C PRO A 598 -49.37 10.70 -17.37
N THR A 599 -48.89 9.73 -16.59
CA THR A 599 -48.43 9.91 -15.21
C THR A 599 -47.03 9.35 -15.01
N PHE A 600 -46.32 9.87 -14.02
CA PHE A 600 -45.02 9.37 -13.56
C PHE A 600 -45.00 9.17 -12.05
N GLU A 601 -44.16 8.26 -11.57
CA GLU A 601 -43.96 8.04 -10.15
C GLU A 601 -42.67 8.74 -9.67
N SER A 602 -42.76 9.49 -8.57
CA SER A 602 -41.61 10.11 -7.93
C SER A 602 -41.76 10.02 -6.42
N GLY A 603 -40.81 9.35 -5.75
CA GLY A 603 -40.82 9.22 -4.28
C GLY A 603 -42.06 8.50 -3.72
N GLY A 604 -42.59 7.52 -4.45
CA GLY A 604 -43.78 6.74 -4.05
C GLY A 604 -45.12 7.44 -4.25
N ARG A 605 -45.14 8.60 -4.94
CA ARG A 605 -46.36 9.31 -5.32
C ARG A 605 -46.48 9.39 -6.84
N LEU A 606 -47.71 9.22 -7.32
CA LEU A 606 -48.06 9.35 -8.73
C LEU A 606 -48.38 10.82 -9.05
N TYR A 607 -47.75 11.36 -10.09
CA TYR A 607 -47.93 12.71 -10.60
C TYR A 607 -48.37 12.65 -12.06
N ARG A 608 -49.09 13.66 -12.54
CA ARG A 608 -49.46 13.80 -13.96
C ARG A 608 -48.43 14.65 -14.69
N TYR A 609 -48.11 14.30 -15.93
CA TYR A 609 -47.36 15.18 -16.81
C TYR A 609 -48.22 16.39 -17.22
N HIS A 610 -47.58 17.54 -17.39
CA HIS A 610 -48.20 18.75 -17.90
C HIS A 610 -47.33 19.33 -19.02
N ASP A 611 -47.96 19.96 -20.01
CA ASP A 611 -47.25 20.68 -21.07
C ASP A 611 -46.30 21.72 -20.47
N GLY A 612 -45.11 21.84 -21.07
CA GLY A 612 -44.09 22.79 -20.66
C GLY A 612 -43.20 22.36 -19.48
N ILE A 613 -43.45 21.20 -18.85
CA ILE A 613 -42.50 20.66 -17.86
C ILE A 613 -41.15 20.41 -18.54
N LEU A 614 -40.10 20.99 -17.96
CA LEU A 614 -38.72 20.84 -18.42
C LEU A 614 -38.08 19.60 -17.79
N GLY A 615 -37.19 18.95 -18.54
CA GLY A 615 -36.38 17.84 -18.09
C GLY A 615 -35.05 17.76 -18.82
N ASN A 616 -34.20 16.85 -18.36
CA ASN A 616 -32.97 16.47 -19.04
C ASN A 616 -33.21 15.13 -19.73
N ALA A 617 -32.91 15.06 -21.03
CA ALA A 617 -32.92 13.82 -21.79
C ALA A 617 -31.50 13.33 -22.04
N GLU A 618 -31.30 12.03 -21.87
CA GLU A 618 -30.05 11.35 -22.15
C GLU A 618 -30.28 10.25 -23.19
N VAL A 619 -29.52 10.27 -24.27
CA VAL A 619 -29.53 9.19 -25.29
C VAL A 619 -28.15 8.58 -25.36
N ARG A 620 -28.08 7.26 -25.32
CA ARG A 620 -26.82 6.53 -25.47
C ARG A 620 -26.41 6.53 -26.95
N VAL A 621 -25.44 7.38 -27.29
CA VAL A 621 -25.01 7.62 -28.68
C VAL A 621 -23.84 6.74 -29.11
N ARG A 622 -22.96 6.41 -28.17
CA ARG A 622 -21.78 5.57 -28.44
C ARG A 622 -21.60 4.55 -27.34
N SER A 623 -21.11 3.37 -27.73
CA SER A 623 -20.75 2.31 -26.81
C SER A 623 -19.39 1.81 -27.23
N GLU A 624 -18.35 2.25 -26.55
CA GLU A 624 -16.98 1.82 -26.84
C GLU A 624 -16.50 0.86 -25.78
N ARG A 625 -15.62 -0.08 -26.15
CA ARG A 625 -14.90 -0.86 -25.15
C ARG A 625 -13.95 0.07 -24.42
N ILE A 626 -13.86 -0.08 -23.10
CA ILE A 626 -13.01 0.76 -22.23
C ILE A 626 -11.55 0.77 -22.72
N ILE A 627 -11.07 -0.34 -23.29
CA ILE A 627 -9.73 -0.46 -23.86
C ILE A 627 -9.45 0.54 -25.00
N PHE A 628 -10.43 0.84 -25.84
CA PHE A 628 -10.25 1.79 -26.96
C PHE A 628 -10.26 3.25 -26.49
N ALA A 629 -10.95 3.54 -25.38
CA ALA A 629 -10.91 4.86 -24.75
C ALA A 629 -9.56 5.13 -24.05
N LEU A 630 -8.98 4.12 -23.40
CA LEU A 630 -7.68 4.21 -22.72
C LEU A 630 -6.49 4.25 -23.69
N LEU A 631 -6.56 3.50 -24.79
CA LEU A 631 -5.48 3.34 -25.75
C LEU A 631 -6.01 3.57 -27.18
N PRO A 632 -6.18 4.83 -27.61
CA PRO A 632 -6.77 5.16 -28.91
C PRO A 632 -5.97 4.58 -30.10
N GLY A 633 -4.67 4.32 -29.94
CA GLY A 633 -3.83 3.70 -30.97
C GLY A 633 -4.18 2.24 -31.29
N LEU A 634 -4.82 1.50 -30.37
CA LEU A 634 -5.26 0.12 -30.61
C LEU A 634 -6.45 0.05 -31.58
N ARG A 635 -7.21 1.14 -31.71
CA ARG A 635 -8.35 1.21 -32.62
C ARG A 635 -7.94 1.01 -34.09
N ALA A 636 -6.84 1.64 -34.50
CA ALA A 636 -6.33 1.55 -35.88
C ALA A 636 -5.90 0.14 -36.29
N LEU A 637 -5.47 -0.69 -35.34
CA LEU A 637 -5.06 -2.08 -35.59
C LEU A 637 -6.25 -3.04 -35.72
N PHE A 638 -7.39 -2.74 -35.08
CA PHE A 638 -8.59 -3.59 -35.11
C PHE A 638 -9.62 -3.15 -36.15
N GLU A 639 -9.75 -1.86 -36.46
CA GLU A 639 -10.63 -1.37 -37.53
C GLU A 639 -9.98 -1.48 -38.93
N GLY A 640 -8.66 -1.67 -39.03
CA GLY A 640 -7.94 -1.84 -40.30
C GLY A 640 -8.10 -3.22 -40.98
N GLY A 641 -8.99 -4.08 -40.47
CA GLY A 641 -9.21 -5.45 -40.97
C GLY A 641 -10.47 -5.66 -41.82
N ASP A 642 -11.45 -4.75 -41.76
CA ASP A 642 -12.69 -4.85 -42.55
C ASP A 642 -12.75 -3.68 -43.54
N GLY A 643 -12.06 -3.85 -44.67
CA GLY A 643 -12.23 -3.08 -45.90
C GLY A 643 -13.06 -3.85 -46.91
#